data_AF-A0A1H7W029-F1
#
_entry.id   AF-A0A1H7W029-F1
#
_cell.length_a   1.000
_cell.length_b   1.000
_cell.length_c   1.000
_cell.angle_alpha   90.00
_cell.angle_beta   90.00
_cell.angle_gamma   90.00
#
_symmetry.space_group_name_H-M   'P 1'
#
loop_
_entity.id
_entity.type
_entity.pdbx_description
1 polymer ?
#
loop_
_entity_poly.entity_id
_entity_poly.type
_entity_poly.pdbx_seq_one_letter_code
_entity_poly.pdbx_strand_id
1 'polypeptide(L)'
;MSIPVRLLHITDSHIVVGGGDYRPYDNKLDLPIDDHSREEAFKLLIHRIAERMGNGGETLDGVIFSGDALLRGKPGGNRALLDLVMQRFNLAANRILAVPGNHDVPQGTAPGSGERYSDFVSVWRSAGCITPWLDGVDALPEKADPSRHVLTATDNSWAVLAVNSCNWSHVDAAVPEALREVWVHLPAAAAESKGAEAQEAIKKALNDLLRHDAAHISRAQFEHIRDMFERLPGPQHGRQLRMVALHHHLKNPSMRLEIKTMPDLLPLEALRAQLRELDVRVVFHGHKHVSRQYFDYIESRSDPEAPPRKTLVLSGGTFSDGDERDAASCVELEGLPWTPSVRVSTFAVPQAGLPLQPKPSPQLRLWDYADSAPAGALALIKGTDLDEVYAKVRACAGGDAKGLPLVVELDLAADAPVGVLPHGYPASAAEQRRHGWLRELVEWWQRRDSQLQGRIPYIHGSRLLKYAGNIDQITRVTKLLKDRNTSRAIAMLVDPRLDFVDEPKRREFASFCMVQFVRRQDPKGGLPFIDAIGYYRAQEMTQWWPINVAELRHLQLQIIQGGVKARAGRITTMTADARADDAPSPTHAAMPLVDRWLDQAPEKFFILASAMQTGRLEGKAEAVGREWLDELETLQQSVHRPANDGGPVVAIDGLDRLGAYLKAGDGSFAGVSGELATVLDQLARHAEIKPADSGSTEAWLRVMDGHLARATALSRKALGAEQPS
;
A
#
# COMPACT_ATOMS: atom_id res chain seq x y z
N MET A 1 3.89 -1.40 11.60
CA MET A 1 4.16 -0.72 10.31
C MET A 1 5.24 -1.52 9.59
N SER A 2 5.12 -1.73 8.29
CA SER A 2 6.16 -2.38 7.48
C SER A 2 7.40 -1.49 7.43
N ILE A 3 8.60 -2.06 7.53
CA ILE A 3 9.84 -1.33 7.30
C ILE A 3 9.83 -0.84 5.84
N PRO A 4 10.12 0.45 5.56
CA PRO A 4 10.17 0.96 4.20
C PRO A 4 11.28 0.26 3.41
N VAL A 5 10.98 -0.11 2.17
CA VAL A 5 11.96 -0.66 1.23
C VAL A 5 12.77 0.49 0.66
N ARG A 6 14.10 0.37 0.61
CA ARG A 6 15.00 1.41 0.10
C ARG A 6 15.84 0.90 -1.06
N LEU A 7 15.69 1.54 -2.21
CA LEU A 7 16.42 1.24 -3.44
C LEU A 7 17.28 2.43 -3.85
N LEU A 8 18.60 2.25 -3.95
CA LEU A 8 19.49 3.29 -4.45
C LEU A 8 19.49 3.25 -5.98
N HIS A 9 19.07 4.33 -6.64
CA HIS A 9 19.08 4.48 -8.09
C HIS A 9 20.26 5.35 -8.54
N ILE A 10 21.14 4.75 -9.34
CA ILE A 10 22.34 5.34 -9.94
C ILE A 10 22.23 5.22 -11.45
N THR A 11 22.71 6.23 -12.18
CA THR A 11 22.77 6.23 -13.64
C THR A 11 23.84 7.17 -14.14
N ASP A 12 24.27 7.01 -15.39
CA ASP A 12 25.08 8.00 -16.12
C ASP A 12 26.33 8.45 -15.33
N SER A 13 26.97 7.50 -14.63
CA SER A 13 28.11 7.79 -13.75
C SER A 13 29.37 8.14 -14.53
N HIS A 14 29.49 7.68 -15.79
CA HIS A 14 30.57 8.01 -16.72
C HIS A 14 31.98 8.06 -16.09
N ILE A 15 32.33 7.03 -15.31
CA ILE A 15 33.59 6.97 -14.56
C ILE A 15 34.73 6.70 -15.55
N VAL A 16 35.79 7.51 -15.44
CA VAL A 16 37.06 7.31 -16.16
C VAL A 16 38.12 6.93 -15.14
N VAL A 17 38.58 5.67 -15.19
CA VAL A 17 39.61 5.17 -14.28
C VAL A 17 40.93 5.89 -14.58
N GLY A 18 41.54 6.46 -13.54
CA GLY A 18 42.80 7.22 -13.65
C GLY A 18 42.61 8.73 -13.86
N GLY A 19 41.39 9.24 -13.69
CA GLY A 19 41.07 10.66 -13.72
C GLY A 19 40.44 11.11 -15.03
N GLY A 20 39.35 11.87 -14.91
CA GLY A 20 38.78 12.66 -15.99
C GLY A 20 38.39 14.02 -15.42
N ASP A 21 38.59 15.09 -16.20
CA ASP A 21 38.33 16.47 -15.80
C ASP A 21 36.91 16.60 -15.24
N TYR A 22 36.81 17.00 -13.97
CA TYR A 22 35.60 17.52 -13.35
C TYR A 22 35.97 18.80 -12.65
N ARG A 23 35.37 19.91 -13.06
CA ARG A 23 35.73 21.23 -12.55
C ARG A 23 34.58 21.77 -11.72
N PRO A 24 34.57 21.53 -10.40
CA PRO A 24 33.56 22.11 -9.51
C PRO A 24 33.74 23.63 -9.34
N TYR A 25 34.86 24.18 -9.81
CA TYR A 25 35.23 25.59 -9.65
C TYR A 25 35.11 26.36 -10.97
N ASP A 26 34.45 27.53 -10.92
CA ASP A 26 34.49 28.52 -12.00
C ASP A 26 35.79 29.34 -11.90
N ASN A 27 36.89 28.76 -12.39
CA ASN A 27 38.21 29.36 -12.32
C ASN A 27 38.29 30.62 -13.21
N LYS A 28 38.18 31.81 -12.59
CA LYS A 28 38.48 33.10 -13.24
C LYS A 28 39.98 33.40 -13.30
N LEU A 29 40.77 32.66 -12.53
CA LEU A 29 42.23 32.72 -12.48
C LEU A 29 42.76 31.29 -12.48
N ASP A 30 43.86 31.08 -13.18
CA ASP A 30 44.55 29.79 -13.21
C ASP A 30 45.40 29.66 -11.93
N LEU A 31 44.83 29.01 -10.93
CA LEU A 31 45.45 28.76 -9.63
C LEU A 31 45.84 27.27 -9.54
N PRO A 32 46.98 26.92 -8.92
CA PRO A 32 47.40 25.53 -8.74
C PRO A 32 46.60 24.87 -7.59
N ILE A 33 45.30 24.70 -7.81
CA ILE A 33 44.38 23.98 -6.92
C ILE A 33 44.24 22.58 -7.50
N ASP A 34 44.21 21.55 -6.65
CA ASP A 34 44.03 20.17 -7.07
C ASP A 34 42.72 20.03 -7.87
N ASP A 35 42.83 19.57 -9.12
CA ASP A 35 41.67 19.21 -9.93
C ASP A 35 41.02 17.96 -9.33
N HIS A 36 39.69 17.98 -9.19
CA HIS A 36 38.93 16.81 -8.74
C HIS A 36 38.59 15.96 -9.95
N SER A 37 38.74 14.64 -9.84
CA SER A 37 38.20 13.75 -10.86
C SER A 37 36.72 13.47 -10.62
N ARG A 38 35.99 13.20 -11.69
CA ARG A 38 34.60 12.70 -11.60
C ARG A 38 34.51 11.43 -10.74
N GLU A 39 35.53 10.58 -10.81
CA GLU A 39 35.64 9.35 -10.01
C GLU A 39 35.71 9.66 -8.50
N GLU A 40 36.51 10.64 -8.09
CA GLU A 40 36.63 11.05 -6.67
C GLU A 40 35.34 11.69 -6.15
N ALA A 41 34.73 12.57 -6.94
CA ALA A 41 33.44 13.16 -6.60
C ALA A 41 32.37 12.09 -6.38
N PHE A 42 32.30 11.09 -7.26
CA PHE A 42 31.35 10.00 -7.14
C PHE A 42 31.68 9.05 -5.97
N LYS A 43 32.96 8.74 -5.73
CA LYS A 43 33.41 7.98 -4.54
C LYS A 43 32.99 8.67 -3.25
N LEU A 44 33.16 9.98 -3.16
CA LEU A 44 32.75 10.77 -2.00
C LEU A 44 31.23 10.74 -1.83
N LEU A 45 30.46 10.91 -2.91
CA LEU A 45 28.99 10.80 -2.88
C LEU A 45 28.53 9.46 -2.30
N ILE A 46 29.01 8.34 -2.85
CA ILE A 46 28.62 7.00 -2.37
C ILE A 46 29.03 6.79 -0.91
N HIS A 47 30.22 7.24 -0.53
CA HIS A 47 30.67 7.17 0.85
C HIS A 47 29.74 7.94 1.81
N ARG A 48 29.33 9.15 1.44
CA ARG A 48 28.43 9.98 2.27
C ARG A 48 27.00 9.43 2.33
N ILE A 49 26.51 8.81 1.26
CA ILE A 49 25.22 8.09 1.29
C ILE A 49 25.30 6.94 2.30
N ALA A 50 26.36 6.11 2.22
CA ALA A 50 26.55 4.99 3.14
C ALA A 50 26.70 5.45 4.60
N GLU A 51 27.48 6.49 4.87
CA GLU A 51 27.65 7.08 6.20
C GLU A 51 26.32 7.59 6.77
N ARG A 52 25.53 8.33 5.97
CA ARG A 52 24.20 8.82 6.37
C ARG A 52 23.29 7.66 6.76
N MET A 53 23.21 6.64 5.92
CA MET A 53 22.35 5.48 6.16
C MET A 53 22.80 4.72 7.42
N GLY A 54 24.10 4.50 7.58
CA GLY A 54 24.67 3.86 8.77
C GLY A 54 24.36 4.62 10.06
N ASN A 55 24.52 5.95 10.06
CA ASN A 55 24.19 6.79 11.22
C ASN A 55 22.69 6.80 11.55
N GLY A 56 21.83 6.60 10.55
CA GLY A 56 20.37 6.49 10.72
C GLY A 56 19.87 5.08 11.06
N GLY A 57 20.75 4.07 11.09
CA GLY A 57 20.35 2.66 11.22
C GLY A 57 19.54 2.15 10.01
N GLU A 58 19.70 2.80 8.85
CA GLU A 58 19.01 2.46 7.60
C GLU A 58 19.84 1.47 6.77
N THR A 59 19.18 0.55 6.08
CA THR A 59 19.81 -0.39 5.14
C THR A 59 19.19 -0.28 3.75
N LEU A 60 19.96 -0.64 2.72
CA LEU A 60 19.44 -0.78 1.35
C LEU A 60 18.91 -2.19 1.13
N ASP A 61 17.76 -2.28 0.46
CA ASP A 61 17.21 -3.54 -0.04
C ASP A 61 17.76 -3.90 -1.43
N GLY A 62 18.26 -2.89 -2.14
CA GLY A 62 18.96 -3.10 -3.41
C GLY A 62 19.50 -1.82 -4.03
N VAL A 63 20.28 -2.01 -5.09
CA VAL A 63 20.83 -0.95 -5.94
C VAL A 63 20.36 -1.18 -7.36
N ILE A 64 19.83 -0.13 -8.00
CA ILE A 64 19.44 -0.11 -9.41
C ILE A 64 20.42 0.79 -10.13
N PHE A 65 21.20 0.22 -11.03
CA PHE A 65 22.08 0.92 -11.94
C PHE A 65 21.47 0.92 -13.35
N SER A 66 21.00 2.08 -13.82
CA SER A 66 20.32 2.21 -15.12
C SER A 66 21.23 2.57 -16.30
N GLY A 67 22.50 2.17 -16.25
CA GLY A 67 23.44 2.25 -17.37
C GLY A 67 24.30 3.50 -17.40
N ASP A 68 25.25 3.50 -18.33
CA ASP A 68 26.26 4.52 -18.61
C ASP A 68 27.31 4.69 -17.51
N ALA A 69 27.98 3.59 -17.19
CA ALA A 69 29.12 3.59 -16.27
C ALA A 69 30.38 4.07 -16.99
N LEU A 70 30.48 3.78 -18.29
CA LEU A 70 31.62 4.16 -19.10
C LEU A 70 31.45 5.56 -19.69
N LEU A 71 32.57 6.27 -19.89
CA LEU A 71 32.59 7.47 -20.70
C LEU A 71 32.98 7.11 -22.13
N ARG A 72 32.02 7.14 -23.07
CA ARG A 72 32.26 6.86 -24.50
C ARG A 72 32.92 5.49 -24.75
N GLY A 73 32.52 4.46 -24.03
CA GLY A 73 33.03 3.09 -24.20
C GLY A 73 34.45 2.83 -23.68
N LYS A 74 35.09 3.80 -23.01
CA LYS A 74 36.38 3.57 -22.36
C LYS A 74 36.22 2.56 -21.22
N PRO A 75 36.97 1.45 -21.19
CA PRO A 75 36.76 0.37 -20.23
C PRO A 75 37.13 0.77 -18.80
N GLY A 76 36.62 0.01 -17.82
CA GLY A 76 36.98 0.14 -16.40
C GLY A 76 35.92 0.80 -15.51
N GLY A 77 35.07 1.68 -16.05
CA GLY A 77 34.02 2.36 -15.29
C GLY A 77 33.01 1.41 -14.65
N ASN A 78 32.60 0.35 -15.37
CA ASN A 78 31.72 -0.70 -14.84
C ASN A 78 32.29 -1.36 -13.58
N ARG A 79 33.57 -1.77 -13.62
CA ARG A 79 34.26 -2.42 -12.48
C ARG A 79 34.39 -1.45 -11.31
N ALA A 80 34.82 -0.22 -11.57
CA ALA A 80 34.99 0.80 -10.55
C ALA A 80 33.68 1.10 -9.79
N LEU A 81 32.56 1.18 -10.52
CA LEU A 81 31.24 1.39 -9.91
C LEU A 81 30.81 0.19 -9.06
N LEU A 82 30.93 -1.03 -9.60
CA LEU A 82 30.56 -2.24 -8.88
C LEU A 82 31.34 -2.38 -7.57
N ASP A 83 32.66 -2.23 -7.63
CA ASP A 83 33.54 -2.37 -6.48
C ASP A 83 33.20 -1.31 -5.41
N LEU A 84 32.95 -0.07 -5.82
CA LEU A 84 32.55 1.01 -4.93
C LEU A 84 31.23 0.71 -4.19
N VAL A 85 30.20 0.26 -4.93
CA VAL A 85 28.89 -0.06 -4.34
C VAL A 85 29.00 -1.24 -3.37
N MET A 86 29.67 -2.33 -3.77
CA MET A 86 29.83 -3.52 -2.94
C MET A 86 30.61 -3.21 -1.65
N GLN A 87 31.72 -2.46 -1.75
CA GLN A 87 32.55 -2.11 -0.61
C GLN A 87 31.84 -1.22 0.41
N ARG A 88 30.96 -0.31 -0.04
CA ARG A 88 30.35 0.71 0.83
C ARG A 88 29.04 0.26 1.48
N PHE A 89 28.23 -0.55 0.79
CA PHE A 89 26.92 -0.94 1.29
C PHE A 89 26.85 -2.39 1.81
N ASN A 90 27.93 -3.18 1.67
CA ASN A 90 27.98 -4.59 2.09
C ASN A 90 26.79 -5.42 1.54
N LEU A 91 26.40 -5.14 0.29
CA LEU A 91 25.31 -5.82 -0.40
C LEU A 91 25.83 -7.07 -1.12
N ALA A 92 25.05 -8.14 -1.08
CA ALA A 92 25.27 -9.29 -1.96
C ALA A 92 25.08 -8.86 -3.43
N ALA A 93 25.85 -9.44 -4.35
CA ALA A 93 25.80 -9.05 -5.76
C ALA A 93 24.40 -9.20 -6.37
N ASN A 94 23.63 -10.20 -5.96
CA ASN A 94 22.24 -10.42 -6.38
C ASN A 94 21.23 -9.39 -5.84
N ARG A 95 21.67 -8.42 -5.02
CA ARG A 95 20.91 -7.22 -4.61
C ARG A 95 21.22 -6.00 -5.48
N ILE A 96 22.06 -6.16 -6.50
CA ILE A 96 22.42 -5.12 -7.45
C ILE A 96 21.84 -5.51 -8.82
N LEU A 97 20.99 -4.64 -9.36
CA LEU A 97 20.48 -4.73 -10.71
C LEU A 97 21.22 -3.73 -11.59
N ALA A 98 21.80 -4.21 -12.68
CA ALA A 98 22.50 -3.38 -13.65
C ALA A 98 21.89 -3.62 -15.04
N VAL A 99 21.63 -2.53 -15.78
CA VAL A 99 21.35 -2.56 -17.23
C VAL A 99 22.43 -1.78 -17.96
N PRO A 100 22.83 -2.19 -19.17
CA PRO A 100 23.80 -1.42 -19.96
C PRO A 100 23.14 -0.16 -20.51
N GLY A 101 23.91 0.93 -20.54
CA GLY A 101 23.58 2.14 -21.27
C GLY A 101 24.20 2.20 -22.67
N ASN A 102 23.92 3.26 -23.42
CA ASN A 102 24.45 3.39 -24.78
C ASN A 102 25.97 3.60 -24.79
N HIS A 103 26.55 4.19 -23.74
CA HIS A 103 27.99 4.34 -23.58
C HIS A 103 28.69 3.08 -23.05
N ASP A 104 27.94 2.11 -22.54
CA ASP A 104 28.49 0.83 -22.04
C ASP A 104 28.68 -0.22 -23.14
N VAL A 105 28.21 0.05 -24.37
CA VAL A 105 28.37 -0.84 -25.52
C VAL A 105 29.36 -0.25 -26.54
N PRO A 106 30.30 -1.04 -27.10
CA PRO A 106 31.25 -0.54 -28.07
C PRO A 106 30.58 -0.13 -29.38
N GLN A 107 31.01 1.01 -29.93
CA GLN A 107 30.49 1.56 -31.18
C GLN A 107 30.76 0.64 -32.37
N GLY A 108 29.80 0.51 -33.29
CA GLY A 108 29.95 -0.27 -34.53
C GLY A 108 29.88 -1.80 -34.36
N THR A 109 29.76 -2.32 -33.13
CA THR A 109 29.54 -3.75 -32.91
C THR A 109 28.17 -4.20 -33.41
N ALA A 110 28.01 -5.44 -33.85
CA ALA A 110 26.70 -5.92 -34.32
C ALA A 110 25.71 -6.08 -33.14
N PRO A 111 24.42 -5.73 -33.31
CA PRO A 111 23.37 -6.10 -32.36
C PRO A 111 23.38 -7.61 -32.07
N GLY A 112 23.19 -7.96 -30.81
CA GLY A 112 23.18 -9.34 -30.33
C GLY A 112 24.52 -10.08 -30.36
N SER A 113 25.63 -9.39 -30.64
CA SER A 113 26.96 -10.00 -30.57
C SER A 113 27.47 -10.13 -29.13
N GLY A 114 28.24 -11.18 -28.85
CA GLY A 114 28.90 -11.34 -27.55
C GLY A 114 29.93 -10.25 -27.26
N GLU A 115 30.62 -9.75 -28.29
CA GLU A 115 31.58 -8.65 -28.19
C GLU A 115 30.93 -7.38 -27.60
N ARG A 116 29.73 -7.04 -28.07
CA ARG A 116 28.96 -5.87 -27.64
C ARG A 116 28.75 -5.81 -26.13
N TYR A 117 28.59 -6.96 -25.48
CA TYR A 117 28.30 -7.07 -24.05
C TYR A 117 29.44 -7.64 -23.21
N SER A 118 30.61 -7.86 -23.82
CA SER A 118 31.73 -8.56 -23.20
C SER A 118 32.18 -7.92 -21.87
N ASP A 119 32.45 -6.62 -21.86
CA ASP A 119 32.83 -5.87 -20.65
C ASP A 119 31.72 -5.94 -19.59
N PHE A 120 30.49 -5.58 -19.96
CA PHE A 120 29.33 -5.59 -19.08
C PHE A 120 29.10 -6.96 -18.41
N VAL A 121 29.14 -8.05 -19.19
CA VAL A 121 28.98 -9.43 -18.69
C VAL A 121 30.15 -9.85 -17.80
N SER A 122 31.38 -9.50 -18.17
CA SER A 122 32.58 -9.83 -17.40
C SER A 122 32.62 -9.16 -16.02
N VAL A 123 31.95 -8.01 -15.87
CA VAL A 123 31.87 -7.27 -14.61
C VAL A 123 30.63 -7.64 -13.83
N TRP A 124 29.45 -7.28 -14.33
CA TRP A 124 28.20 -7.36 -13.56
C TRP A 124 27.68 -8.78 -13.45
N ARG A 125 27.50 -9.45 -14.59
CA ARG A 125 26.92 -10.80 -14.63
C ARG A 125 27.84 -11.83 -13.96
N SER A 126 29.15 -11.70 -14.17
CA SER A 126 30.15 -12.61 -13.56
C SER A 126 30.28 -12.44 -12.05
N ALA A 127 29.95 -11.26 -11.51
CA ALA A 127 29.87 -11.03 -10.07
C ALA A 127 28.59 -11.62 -9.44
N GLY A 128 27.60 -12.03 -10.25
CA GLY A 128 26.30 -12.51 -9.79
C GLY A 128 25.24 -11.41 -9.63
N CYS A 129 25.44 -10.25 -10.26
CA CYS A 129 24.42 -9.19 -10.30
C CYS A 129 23.24 -9.58 -11.20
N ILE A 130 22.10 -8.96 -10.91
CA ILE A 130 20.90 -9.06 -11.75
C ILE A 130 21.16 -8.24 -13.02
N THR A 131 21.00 -8.88 -14.19
CA THR A 131 21.27 -8.25 -15.51
C THR A 131 20.14 -8.56 -16.47
N PRO A 132 19.88 -7.73 -17.50
CA PRO A 132 18.82 -8.03 -18.46
C PRO A 132 19.15 -9.30 -19.26
N TRP A 133 18.13 -9.87 -19.88
CA TRP A 133 18.33 -10.82 -20.98
C TRP A 133 18.92 -10.08 -22.18
N LEU A 134 20.01 -10.62 -22.72
CA LEU A 134 20.78 -10.01 -23.80
C LEU A 134 20.59 -10.80 -25.09
N ASP A 135 20.08 -10.13 -26.12
CA ASP A 135 19.92 -10.67 -27.46
C ASP A 135 21.20 -11.36 -27.95
N GLY A 136 21.05 -12.56 -28.54
CA GLY A 136 22.15 -13.34 -29.11
C GLY A 136 23.23 -13.85 -28.13
N VAL A 137 23.20 -13.40 -26.88
CA VAL A 137 24.09 -13.85 -25.79
C VAL A 137 23.39 -14.88 -24.91
N ASP A 138 22.14 -14.61 -24.53
CA ASP A 138 21.35 -15.51 -23.70
C ASP A 138 20.47 -16.42 -24.58
N ALA A 139 20.29 -17.67 -24.12
CA ALA A 139 19.39 -18.61 -24.77
C ALA A 139 17.92 -18.14 -24.67
N LEU A 140 17.07 -18.66 -25.55
CA LEU A 140 15.65 -18.30 -25.62
C LEU A 140 14.90 -18.54 -24.27
N PRO A 141 13.82 -17.78 -24.01
CA PRO A 141 13.24 -17.58 -22.67
C PRO A 141 12.74 -18.85 -21.95
N GLU A 142 12.35 -19.90 -22.69
CA GLU A 142 11.78 -21.14 -22.12
C GLU A 142 12.68 -21.83 -21.08
N LYS A 143 13.98 -21.49 -21.05
CA LYS A 143 14.98 -22.03 -20.10
C LYS A 143 15.61 -20.98 -19.19
N ALA A 144 15.15 -19.73 -19.19
CA ALA A 144 15.75 -18.67 -18.39
C ALA A 144 15.39 -18.81 -16.91
N ASP A 145 16.39 -18.63 -16.04
CA ASP A 145 16.24 -18.54 -14.59
C ASP A 145 15.86 -17.11 -14.20
N PRO A 146 14.66 -16.85 -13.66
CA PRO A 146 14.23 -15.50 -13.28
C PRO A 146 15.16 -14.81 -12.28
N SER A 147 15.86 -15.57 -11.43
CA SER A 147 16.76 -15.02 -10.42
C SER A 147 17.98 -14.30 -10.99
N ARG A 148 18.24 -14.43 -12.30
CA ARG A 148 19.32 -13.73 -13.00
C ARG A 148 18.90 -12.38 -13.59
N HIS A 149 17.60 -12.17 -13.76
CA HIS A 149 17.03 -11.06 -14.54
C HIS A 149 16.06 -10.18 -13.75
N VAL A 150 15.60 -10.65 -12.59
CA VAL A 150 14.68 -9.94 -11.70
C VAL A 150 15.28 -9.78 -10.31
N LEU A 151 15.31 -8.55 -9.81
CA LEU A 151 15.57 -8.27 -8.40
C LEU A 151 14.26 -8.35 -7.63
N THR A 152 14.15 -9.27 -6.66
CA THR A 152 12.92 -9.50 -5.90
C THR A 152 13.09 -9.29 -4.40
N ALA A 153 12.00 -8.89 -3.75
CA ALA A 153 11.88 -8.92 -2.30
C ALA A 153 11.97 -10.36 -1.78
N THR A 154 12.38 -10.53 -0.52
CA THR A 154 12.35 -11.85 0.15
C THR A 154 10.94 -12.40 0.34
N ASP A 155 9.96 -11.51 0.52
CA ASP A 155 8.53 -11.82 0.68
C ASP A 155 7.74 -11.72 -0.63
N ASN A 156 8.44 -11.51 -1.76
CA ASN A 156 7.88 -11.29 -3.09
C ASN A 156 6.91 -10.09 -3.22
N SER A 157 6.90 -9.17 -2.25
CA SER A 157 6.03 -7.98 -2.26
C SER A 157 6.34 -7.00 -3.41
N TRP A 158 7.57 -7.02 -3.91
CA TRP A 158 8.01 -6.20 -5.05
C TRP A 158 9.04 -6.92 -5.93
N ALA A 159 9.11 -6.51 -7.19
CA ALA A 159 10.07 -7.01 -8.16
C ALA A 159 10.50 -5.92 -9.16
N VAL A 160 11.80 -5.88 -9.50
CA VAL A 160 12.37 -5.01 -10.55
C VAL A 160 12.97 -5.87 -11.64
N LEU A 161 12.42 -5.79 -12.85
CA LEU A 161 12.95 -6.50 -14.02
C LEU A 161 13.95 -5.62 -14.78
N ALA A 162 15.09 -6.19 -15.15
CA ALA A 162 16.10 -5.54 -15.97
C ALA A 162 15.76 -5.67 -17.47
N VAL A 163 15.73 -4.54 -18.19
CA VAL A 163 15.44 -4.47 -19.63
C VAL A 163 16.60 -3.82 -20.38
N ASN A 164 17.04 -4.46 -21.46
CA ASN A 164 18.13 -3.98 -22.29
C ASN A 164 17.59 -3.18 -23.48
N SER A 165 17.61 -1.85 -23.32
CA SER A 165 17.22 -0.90 -24.36
C SER A 165 18.34 -0.51 -25.32
N CYS A 166 19.56 -1.05 -25.17
CA CYS A 166 20.78 -0.54 -25.84
C CYS A 166 21.34 -1.47 -26.91
N ASN A 167 20.63 -2.54 -27.28
CA ASN A 167 21.10 -3.49 -28.30
C ASN A 167 21.32 -2.87 -29.68
N TRP A 168 20.57 -1.81 -29.99
CA TRP A 168 20.75 -1.02 -31.22
C TRP A 168 21.39 0.36 -30.97
N SER A 169 22.08 0.54 -29.85
CA SER A 169 22.86 1.77 -29.61
C SER A 169 24.16 1.76 -30.39
N HIS A 170 24.49 2.91 -30.98
CA HIS A 170 25.69 3.14 -31.78
C HIS A 170 25.92 2.13 -32.90
N VAL A 171 24.84 1.72 -33.56
CA VAL A 171 24.89 0.84 -34.75
C VAL A 171 25.05 1.68 -36.00
N ASP A 172 25.84 1.19 -36.95
CA ASP A 172 26.01 1.85 -38.23
C ASP A 172 24.90 1.38 -39.20
N ALA A 173 24.17 2.32 -39.79
CA ALA A 173 23.21 2.05 -40.84
C ALA A 173 23.92 1.48 -42.07
N ALA A 174 23.20 0.66 -42.83
CA ALA A 174 23.70 0.17 -44.10
C ALA A 174 23.93 1.34 -45.07
N VAL A 175 25.12 1.38 -45.68
CA VAL A 175 25.40 2.29 -46.79
C VAL A 175 24.40 1.98 -47.92
N PRO A 176 23.68 3.00 -48.44
CA PRO A 176 22.79 2.82 -49.58
C PRO A 176 23.50 2.13 -50.74
N GLU A 177 22.80 1.25 -51.47
CA GLU A 177 23.40 0.43 -52.54
C GLU A 177 24.23 1.27 -53.52
N ALA A 178 23.68 2.40 -53.97
CA ALA A 178 24.32 3.31 -54.91
C ALA A 178 25.64 3.92 -54.42
N LEU A 179 25.90 3.89 -53.10
CA LEU A 179 27.09 4.45 -52.48
C LEU A 179 28.09 3.41 -52.00
N ARG A 180 27.75 2.11 -52.00
CA ARG A 180 28.59 1.06 -51.38
C ARG A 180 30.01 1.00 -51.91
N GLU A 181 30.16 0.98 -53.24
CA GLU A 181 31.46 0.87 -53.90
C GLU A 181 32.33 2.11 -53.68
N VAL A 182 31.71 3.30 -53.59
CA VAL A 182 32.44 4.56 -53.46
C VAL A 182 32.72 4.95 -52.00
N TRP A 183 31.89 4.48 -51.04
CA TRP A 183 31.93 4.92 -49.64
C TRP A 183 33.30 4.72 -48.98
N VAL A 184 33.95 3.59 -49.24
CA VAL A 184 35.27 3.25 -48.68
C VAL A 184 36.39 4.16 -49.24
N HIS A 185 36.19 4.71 -50.44
CA HIS A 185 37.17 5.56 -51.11
C HIS A 185 36.97 7.06 -50.84
N LEU A 186 35.77 7.47 -50.39
CA LEU A 186 35.45 8.87 -50.10
C LEU A 186 36.43 9.56 -49.13
N PRO A 187 36.86 8.94 -48.01
CA PRO A 187 37.79 9.60 -47.09
C PRO A 187 39.13 9.94 -47.76
N ALA A 188 39.68 9.01 -48.55
CA ALA A 188 40.95 9.20 -49.24
C ALA A 188 40.81 10.24 -50.36
N ALA A 189 39.72 10.19 -51.13
CA ALA A 189 39.45 11.15 -52.19
C ALA A 189 39.25 12.57 -51.65
N ALA A 190 38.54 12.74 -50.52
CA ALA A 190 38.26 14.04 -49.91
C ALA A 190 39.44 14.61 -49.10
N ALA A 191 40.37 13.77 -48.64
CA ALA A 191 41.57 14.23 -47.94
C ALA A 191 42.63 14.81 -48.89
N GLU A 192 42.63 14.38 -50.16
CA GLU A 192 43.61 14.74 -51.19
C GLU A 192 45.07 14.66 -50.69
N SER A 193 45.64 15.80 -50.29
CA SER A 193 47.03 16.00 -49.84
C SER A 193 47.16 16.46 -48.38
N LYS A 194 46.05 16.52 -47.62
CA LYS A 194 46.03 16.96 -46.21
C LYS A 194 46.55 15.93 -45.20
N GLY A 195 47.05 14.79 -45.69
CA GLY A 195 47.69 13.75 -44.88
C GLY A 195 46.72 12.79 -44.20
N ALA A 196 47.30 11.79 -43.51
CA ALA A 196 46.56 10.67 -42.92
C ALA A 196 45.59 11.10 -41.80
N GLU A 197 45.94 12.14 -41.04
CA GLU A 197 45.09 12.65 -39.95
C GLU A 197 43.78 13.24 -40.50
N ALA A 198 43.84 13.99 -41.60
CA ALA A 198 42.65 14.53 -42.26
C ALA A 198 41.78 13.42 -42.87
N GLN A 199 42.40 12.39 -43.45
CA GLN A 199 41.68 11.21 -43.96
C GLN A 199 40.93 10.48 -42.84
N GLU A 200 41.56 10.27 -41.69
CA GLU A 200 40.92 9.60 -40.55
C GLU A 200 39.79 10.47 -39.95
N ALA A 201 39.98 11.78 -39.88
CA ALA A 201 38.94 12.71 -39.44
C ALA A 201 37.71 12.69 -40.37
N ILE A 202 37.92 12.68 -41.68
CA ILE A 202 36.83 12.59 -42.67
C ILE A 202 36.13 11.22 -42.59
N LYS A 203 36.90 10.14 -42.50
CA LYS A 203 36.35 8.78 -42.33
C LYS A 203 35.46 8.71 -41.09
N LYS A 204 35.92 9.27 -39.98
CA LYS A 204 35.15 9.38 -38.74
C LYS A 204 33.86 10.17 -38.96
N ALA A 205 33.95 11.36 -39.56
CA ALA A 205 32.77 12.19 -39.83
C ALA A 205 31.74 11.48 -40.73
N LEU A 206 32.18 10.74 -41.76
CA LEU A 206 31.30 9.95 -42.62
C LEU A 206 30.64 8.80 -41.85
N ASN A 207 31.39 8.08 -41.03
CA ASN A 207 30.83 7.01 -40.19
C ASN A 207 29.82 7.57 -39.17
N ASP A 208 30.10 8.73 -38.60
CA ASP A 208 29.17 9.40 -37.67
C ASP A 208 27.82 9.76 -38.34
N LEU A 209 27.76 9.94 -39.67
CA LEU A 209 26.49 10.14 -40.40
C LEU A 209 25.64 8.87 -40.49
N LEU A 210 26.26 7.69 -40.51
CA LEU A 210 25.57 6.41 -40.55
C LEU A 210 25.25 5.88 -39.15
N ARG A 211 25.90 6.42 -38.12
CA ARG A 211 25.79 5.92 -36.77
C ARG A 211 24.54 6.43 -36.10
N HIS A 212 23.69 5.51 -35.69
CA HIS A 212 22.47 5.82 -34.97
C HIS A 212 22.47 5.20 -33.58
N ASP A 213 21.87 5.93 -32.65
CA ASP A 213 21.49 5.41 -31.36
C ASP A 213 19.99 5.10 -31.41
N ALA A 214 19.61 3.86 -31.11
CA ALA A 214 18.25 3.39 -31.29
C ALA A 214 17.77 2.63 -30.05
N ALA A 215 16.77 3.20 -29.38
CA ALA A 215 16.07 2.59 -28.26
C ALA A 215 15.06 1.54 -28.75
N HIS A 216 15.57 0.42 -29.26
CA HIS A 216 14.75 -0.70 -29.74
C HIS A 216 14.86 -1.93 -28.83
N ILE A 217 13.72 -2.58 -28.60
CA ILE A 217 13.62 -3.83 -27.84
C ILE A 217 13.14 -4.92 -28.81
N SER A 218 13.86 -6.04 -28.81
CA SER A 218 13.56 -7.15 -29.71
C SER A 218 12.29 -7.89 -29.30
N ARG A 219 11.68 -8.60 -30.26
CA ARG A 219 10.55 -9.50 -29.98
C ARG A 219 10.90 -10.56 -28.94
N ALA A 220 12.10 -11.13 -29.00
CA ALA A 220 12.52 -12.15 -28.05
C ALA A 220 12.62 -11.60 -26.62
N GLN A 221 13.11 -10.37 -26.47
CA GLN A 221 13.18 -9.70 -25.18
C GLN A 221 11.77 -9.35 -24.66
N PHE A 222 10.83 -8.95 -25.53
CA PHE A 222 9.43 -8.78 -25.14
C PHE A 222 8.81 -10.08 -24.61
N GLU A 223 9.02 -11.21 -25.30
CA GLU A 223 8.54 -12.52 -24.82
C GLU A 223 9.20 -12.90 -23.48
N HIS A 224 10.48 -12.60 -23.31
CA HIS A 224 11.19 -12.80 -22.03
C HIS A 224 10.58 -11.97 -20.90
N ILE A 225 10.32 -10.68 -21.12
CA ILE A 225 9.71 -9.79 -20.13
C ILE A 225 8.36 -10.36 -19.65
N ARG A 226 7.54 -10.87 -20.56
CA ARG A 226 6.26 -11.52 -20.22
C ARG A 226 6.50 -12.78 -19.39
N ASP A 227 7.33 -13.70 -19.88
CA ASP A 227 7.62 -14.99 -19.22
C ASP A 227 8.14 -14.81 -17.79
N MET A 228 9.04 -13.85 -17.58
CA MET A 228 9.60 -13.58 -16.25
C MET A 228 8.51 -13.16 -15.27
N PHE A 229 7.68 -12.16 -15.59
CA PHE A 229 6.62 -11.73 -14.68
C PHE A 229 5.52 -12.79 -14.48
N GLU A 230 5.27 -13.67 -15.46
CA GLU A 230 4.33 -14.79 -15.32
C GLU A 230 4.85 -15.89 -14.38
N ARG A 231 6.18 -16.10 -14.33
CA ARG A 231 6.81 -17.16 -13.53
C ARG A 231 7.20 -16.73 -12.12
N LEU A 232 7.23 -15.42 -11.85
CA LEU A 232 7.56 -14.92 -10.51
C LEU A 232 6.47 -15.32 -9.51
N PRO A 233 6.86 -15.83 -8.33
CA PRO A 233 5.91 -16.06 -7.25
C PRO A 233 5.32 -14.73 -6.79
N GLY A 234 4.01 -14.74 -6.51
CA GLY A 234 3.35 -13.62 -5.85
C GLY A 234 3.68 -13.56 -4.36
N PRO A 235 3.43 -12.42 -3.70
CA PRO A 235 3.50 -12.32 -2.25
C PRO A 235 2.42 -13.18 -1.59
N GLN A 236 2.59 -13.48 -0.29
CA GLN A 236 1.60 -14.20 0.51
C GLN A 236 0.24 -13.47 0.54
N HIS A 237 0.29 -12.14 0.52
CA HIS A 237 -0.87 -11.27 0.54
C HIS A 237 -0.74 -10.22 -0.56
N GLY A 238 -1.87 -9.91 -1.22
CA GLY A 238 -1.97 -8.85 -2.20
C GLY A 238 -1.18 -9.04 -3.49
N ARG A 239 -0.95 -7.93 -4.18
CA ARG A 239 -0.32 -7.91 -5.50
C ARG A 239 1.14 -7.48 -5.37
N GLN A 240 2.01 -8.12 -6.14
CA GLN A 240 3.40 -7.71 -6.25
C GLN A 240 3.48 -6.35 -6.93
N LEU A 241 4.23 -5.42 -6.33
CA LEU A 241 4.62 -4.19 -7.00
C LEU A 241 5.66 -4.52 -8.08
N ARG A 242 5.25 -4.45 -9.36
CA ARG A 242 6.11 -4.71 -10.51
C ARG A 242 6.75 -3.44 -11.01
N MET A 243 8.06 -3.48 -11.22
CA MET A 243 8.88 -2.36 -11.65
C MET A 243 9.82 -2.80 -12.77
N VAL A 244 10.29 -1.85 -13.58
CA VAL A 244 11.24 -2.10 -14.66
C VAL A 244 12.39 -1.09 -14.60
N ALA A 245 13.60 -1.54 -14.86
CA ALA A 245 14.76 -0.68 -15.08
C ALA A 245 15.26 -0.85 -16.51
N LEU A 246 15.50 0.27 -17.20
CA LEU A 246 16.10 0.34 -18.54
C LEU A 246 16.96 1.59 -18.62
N HIS A 247 17.74 1.77 -19.69
CA HIS A 247 18.57 2.98 -19.81
C HIS A 247 17.84 4.12 -20.55
N HIS A 248 17.25 3.82 -21.72
CA HIS A 248 16.56 4.83 -22.52
C HIS A 248 15.21 5.25 -21.89
N HIS A 249 14.83 6.50 -22.09
CA HIS A 249 13.62 7.08 -21.54
C HIS A 249 12.36 6.66 -22.34
N LEU A 250 11.21 6.51 -21.67
CA LEU A 250 9.92 6.25 -22.35
C LEU A 250 9.37 7.49 -23.07
N LYS A 251 9.56 8.65 -22.44
CA LYS A 251 9.25 10.00 -22.96
C LYS A 251 10.35 10.95 -22.50
N ASN A 252 10.65 11.96 -23.31
CA ASN A 252 11.72 12.90 -22.98
C ASN A 252 11.42 13.59 -21.63
N PRO A 253 12.29 13.44 -20.60
CA PRO A 253 12.08 14.05 -19.30
C PRO A 253 12.36 15.56 -19.31
N SER A 254 12.91 16.12 -20.39
CA SER A 254 13.23 17.55 -20.50
C SER A 254 12.30 18.27 -21.49
N MET A 255 12.09 19.56 -21.24
CA MET A 255 11.50 20.48 -22.23
C MET A 255 12.53 20.97 -23.26
N ARG A 256 13.82 20.66 -23.06
CA ARG A 256 14.89 21.01 -23.99
C ARG A 256 14.72 20.20 -25.28
N LEU A 257 14.56 20.91 -26.39
CA LEU A 257 14.55 20.30 -27.71
C LEU A 257 15.94 19.72 -28.00
N GLU A 258 16.00 18.42 -28.22
CA GLU A 258 17.16 17.72 -28.73
C GLU A 258 16.80 17.14 -30.09
N ILE A 259 17.59 17.46 -31.12
CA ILE A 259 17.35 16.97 -32.47
C ILE A 259 18.34 15.84 -32.73
N LYS A 260 17.87 14.60 -32.57
CA LYS A 260 18.60 13.36 -32.87
C LYS A 260 17.80 12.50 -33.84
N THR A 261 18.49 11.63 -34.58
CA THR A 261 17.92 10.88 -35.71
C THR A 261 16.96 9.76 -35.31
N MET A 262 17.13 9.14 -34.14
CA MET A 262 16.42 7.89 -33.81
C MET A 262 15.99 7.70 -32.34
N PRO A 263 16.76 8.08 -31.28
CA PRO A 263 16.39 7.73 -29.90
C PRO A 263 15.04 8.29 -29.46
N ASP A 264 14.71 9.50 -29.91
CA ASP A 264 13.46 10.18 -29.58
C ASP A 264 12.34 9.88 -30.60
N LEU A 265 12.65 9.19 -31.72
CA LEU A 265 11.74 8.92 -32.84
C LEU A 265 11.31 7.45 -32.95
N LEU A 266 12.14 6.50 -32.50
CA LEU A 266 11.77 5.09 -32.45
C LEU A 266 10.83 4.88 -31.25
N PRO A 267 9.54 4.61 -31.47
CA PRO A 267 8.58 4.61 -30.40
C PRO A 267 8.79 3.39 -29.51
N LEU A 268 9.12 3.62 -28.24
CA LEU A 268 8.95 2.62 -27.16
C LEU A 268 7.47 2.36 -26.84
N GLU A 269 6.55 2.68 -27.74
CA GLU A 269 5.12 2.48 -27.57
C GLU A 269 4.76 1.01 -27.37
N ALA A 270 5.47 0.11 -28.06
CA ALA A 270 5.32 -1.33 -27.84
C ALA A 270 5.69 -1.73 -26.40
N LEU A 271 6.77 -1.16 -25.86
CA LEU A 271 7.14 -1.35 -24.46
C LEU A 271 6.09 -0.75 -23.54
N ARG A 272 5.66 0.51 -23.75
CA ARG A 272 4.61 1.15 -22.94
C ARG A 272 3.36 0.28 -22.88
N ALA A 273 2.87 -0.18 -24.02
CA ALA A 273 1.73 -1.09 -24.08
C ALA A 273 1.97 -2.38 -23.29
N GLN A 274 3.14 -3.00 -23.39
CA GLN A 274 3.46 -4.20 -22.63
C GLN A 274 3.55 -3.94 -21.11
N LEU A 275 4.17 -2.83 -20.69
CA LEU A 275 4.26 -2.42 -19.28
C LEU A 275 2.86 -2.26 -18.67
N ARG A 276 1.91 -1.72 -19.44
CA ARG A 276 0.50 -1.67 -19.04
C ARG A 276 -0.09 -3.06 -18.82
N GLU A 277 0.05 -3.97 -19.78
CA GLU A 277 -0.55 -5.31 -19.68
C GLU A 277 0.05 -6.12 -18.53
N LEU A 278 1.34 -5.92 -18.24
CA LEU A 278 2.04 -6.59 -17.15
C LEU A 278 1.85 -5.93 -15.78
N ASP A 279 1.06 -4.86 -15.69
CA ASP A 279 0.81 -4.09 -14.47
C ASP A 279 2.09 -3.54 -13.82
N VAL A 280 3.03 -3.08 -14.65
CA VAL A 280 4.21 -2.36 -14.18
C VAL A 280 3.80 -0.97 -13.70
N ARG A 281 4.24 -0.60 -12.49
CA ARG A 281 3.85 0.65 -11.82
C ARG A 281 4.97 1.65 -11.65
N VAL A 282 6.22 1.21 -11.72
CA VAL A 282 7.40 2.08 -11.64
C VAL A 282 8.40 1.71 -12.73
N VAL A 283 8.96 2.72 -13.38
CA VAL A 283 10.00 2.58 -14.40
C VAL A 283 11.19 3.47 -14.05
N PHE A 284 12.37 2.88 -13.94
CA PHE A 284 13.64 3.57 -13.71
C PHE A 284 14.38 3.71 -15.04
N HIS A 285 14.88 4.92 -15.35
CA HIS A 285 15.76 5.13 -16.50
C HIS A 285 16.80 6.24 -16.31
N GLY A 286 17.72 6.34 -17.27
CA GLY A 286 18.79 7.34 -17.33
C GLY A 286 18.81 8.11 -18.65
N HIS A 287 20.01 8.23 -19.24
CA HIS A 287 20.31 8.68 -20.61
C HIS A 287 20.24 10.20 -20.85
N LYS A 288 19.23 10.88 -20.29
CA LYS A 288 19.02 12.32 -20.52
C LYS A 288 19.67 13.21 -19.46
N HIS A 289 20.30 12.62 -18.44
CA HIS A 289 21.06 13.33 -17.41
C HIS A 289 20.19 14.28 -16.55
N VAL A 290 18.86 14.12 -16.59
CA VAL A 290 17.90 15.00 -15.93
C VAL A 290 17.09 14.19 -14.94
N SER A 291 17.15 14.61 -13.68
CA SER A 291 16.30 14.06 -12.62
C SER A 291 14.87 14.53 -12.80
N ARG A 292 13.93 13.60 -12.96
CA ARG A 292 12.50 13.93 -13.06
C ARG A 292 11.62 12.76 -12.63
N GLN A 293 10.52 13.11 -11.99
CA GLN A 293 9.45 12.20 -11.61
C GLN A 293 8.17 12.63 -12.31
N TYR A 294 7.50 11.71 -13.00
CA TYR A 294 6.21 11.99 -13.63
C TYR A 294 5.41 10.71 -13.80
N PHE A 295 4.08 10.84 -13.86
CA PHE A 295 3.22 9.73 -14.24
C PHE A 295 3.04 9.68 -15.75
N ASP A 296 3.32 8.52 -16.35
CA ASP A 296 2.88 8.20 -17.70
C ASP A 296 1.54 7.47 -17.64
N TYR A 297 0.56 7.98 -18.39
CA TYR A 297 -0.77 7.42 -18.52
C TYR A 297 -0.82 6.62 -19.81
N ILE A 298 -0.78 5.30 -19.67
CA ILE A 298 -0.70 4.39 -20.81
C ILE A 298 -2.09 3.85 -21.09
N GLU A 299 -2.62 4.16 -22.27
CA GLU A 299 -3.94 3.71 -22.71
C GLU A 299 -3.98 2.22 -23.04
N SER A 300 -5.17 1.64 -22.95
CA SER A 300 -5.42 0.26 -23.35
C SER A 300 -5.45 0.15 -24.86
N ARG A 301 -4.76 -0.86 -25.41
CA ARG A 301 -4.85 -1.16 -26.84
C ARG A 301 -5.98 -2.15 -27.17
N SER A 302 -6.34 -3.00 -26.21
CA SER A 302 -7.35 -4.06 -26.39
C SER A 302 -8.75 -3.65 -25.93
N ASP A 303 -8.85 -2.69 -25.02
CA ASP A 303 -10.11 -2.24 -24.43
C ASP A 303 -10.14 -0.71 -24.31
N PRO A 304 -10.66 0.00 -25.33
CA PRO A 304 -10.70 1.47 -25.34
C PRO A 304 -11.46 2.09 -24.17
N GLU A 305 -12.36 1.35 -23.52
CA GLU A 305 -13.15 1.82 -22.37
C GLU A 305 -12.38 1.64 -21.04
N ALA A 306 -11.30 0.85 -21.03
CA ALA A 306 -10.49 0.67 -19.84
C ALA A 306 -9.70 1.96 -19.53
N PRO A 307 -9.69 2.42 -18.26
CA PRO A 307 -8.96 3.62 -17.90
C PRO A 307 -7.45 3.50 -18.19
N PRO A 308 -6.76 4.61 -18.49
CA PRO A 308 -5.31 4.62 -18.62
C PRO A 308 -4.63 4.08 -17.36
N ARG A 309 -3.57 3.29 -17.54
CA ARG A 309 -2.80 2.76 -16.42
C ARG A 309 -1.74 3.78 -16.09
N LYS A 310 -1.74 4.19 -14.84
CA LYS A 310 -0.77 5.09 -14.24
C LYS A 310 0.53 4.34 -13.94
N THR A 311 1.63 4.80 -14.54
CA THR A 311 2.99 4.27 -14.32
C THR A 311 3.89 5.42 -13.88
N LEU A 312 4.53 5.32 -12.72
CA LEU A 312 5.50 6.30 -12.25
C LEU A 312 6.82 6.11 -13.01
N VAL A 313 7.28 7.15 -13.69
CA VAL A 313 8.58 7.16 -14.37
C VAL A 313 9.56 7.98 -13.53
N LEU A 314 10.69 7.36 -13.20
CA LEU A 314 11.79 7.89 -12.41
C LEU A 314 13.02 8.02 -13.33
N SER A 315 13.23 9.23 -13.83
CA SER A 315 14.43 9.59 -14.60
C SER A 315 15.54 9.96 -13.62
N GLY A 316 16.67 9.26 -13.70
CA GLY A 316 17.87 9.58 -12.93
C GLY A 316 18.61 10.78 -13.53
N GLY A 317 19.16 11.61 -12.64
CA GLY A 317 20.07 12.69 -13.02
C GLY A 317 21.52 12.20 -13.09
N THR A 318 22.37 13.07 -13.61
CA THR A 318 23.82 12.99 -13.42
C THR A 318 24.33 14.34 -12.93
N PHE A 319 25.63 14.44 -12.69
CA PHE A 319 26.28 15.72 -12.41
C PHE A 319 27.23 16.12 -13.53
N SER A 320 27.46 17.42 -13.70
CA SER A 320 28.45 18.02 -14.61
C SER A 320 28.96 19.32 -14.02
N ASP A 321 29.97 19.93 -14.65
CA ASP A 321 30.48 21.25 -14.25
C ASP A 321 29.33 22.26 -14.14
N GLY A 322 29.12 22.78 -12.93
CA GLY A 322 28.05 23.73 -12.63
C GLY A 322 26.63 23.15 -12.42
N ASP A 323 26.43 21.84 -12.51
CA ASP A 323 25.16 21.18 -12.17
C ASP A 323 25.39 19.89 -11.37
N GLU A 324 25.31 20.01 -10.04
CA GLU A 324 25.72 18.97 -9.09
C GLU A 324 24.55 18.40 -8.27
N ARG A 325 23.32 18.81 -8.57
CA ARG A 325 22.20 18.75 -7.61
C ARG A 325 21.55 17.38 -7.47
N ASP A 326 21.60 16.54 -8.50
CA ASP A 326 20.84 15.29 -8.59
C ASP A 326 21.70 14.12 -9.12
N ALA A 327 22.87 13.91 -8.52
CA ALA A 327 23.87 12.92 -8.93
C ALA A 327 23.46 11.46 -8.66
N ALA A 328 22.61 11.23 -7.67
CA ALA A 328 22.02 9.92 -7.34
C ALA A 328 20.68 10.12 -6.62
N SER A 329 19.89 9.05 -6.47
CA SER A 329 18.65 9.12 -5.69
C SER A 329 18.35 7.85 -4.89
N CYS A 330 17.73 8.00 -3.72
CA CYS A 330 17.16 6.90 -2.95
C CYS A 330 15.65 6.87 -3.14
N VAL A 331 15.11 5.71 -3.49
CA VAL A 331 13.69 5.46 -3.69
C VAL A 331 13.18 4.62 -2.53
N GLU A 332 12.28 5.21 -1.74
CA GLU A 332 11.64 4.59 -0.59
C GLU A 332 10.23 4.13 -0.98
N LEU A 333 9.93 2.85 -0.74
CA LEU A 333 8.62 2.25 -0.98
C LEU A 333 7.95 1.90 0.35
N GLU A 334 6.71 2.32 0.50
CA GLU A 334 5.90 2.11 1.71
C GLU A 334 4.50 1.58 1.36
N GLY A 335 3.84 0.98 2.35
CA GLY A 335 2.44 0.54 2.22
C GLY A 335 2.24 -0.70 1.35
N LEU A 336 3.31 -1.44 1.05
CA LEU A 336 3.21 -2.72 0.35
C LEU A 336 2.46 -3.75 1.21
N PRO A 337 1.67 -4.65 0.59
CA PRO A 337 1.38 -4.76 -0.85
C PRO A 337 0.16 -3.95 -1.31
N TRP A 338 -0.60 -3.33 -0.40
CA TRP A 338 -1.96 -2.87 -0.66
C TRP A 338 -2.08 -1.39 -1.05
N THR A 339 -1.29 -0.54 -0.42
CA THR A 339 -1.28 0.92 -0.61
C THR A 339 0.11 1.42 -0.99
N PRO A 340 0.73 0.89 -2.06
CA PRO A 340 2.09 1.25 -2.45
C PRO A 340 2.25 2.75 -2.69
N SER A 341 3.23 3.35 -2.04
CA SER A 341 3.63 4.73 -2.25
C SER A 341 5.14 4.84 -2.40
N VAL A 342 5.58 5.86 -3.12
CA VAL A 342 6.97 6.11 -3.47
C VAL A 342 7.36 7.48 -2.94
N ARG A 343 8.51 7.56 -2.28
CA ARG A 343 9.20 8.82 -1.98
C ARG A 343 10.60 8.75 -2.56
N VAL A 344 11.03 9.79 -3.25
CA VAL A 344 12.37 9.83 -3.85
C VAL A 344 13.16 10.96 -3.20
N SER A 345 14.34 10.63 -2.69
CA SER A 345 15.29 11.61 -2.18
C SER A 345 16.47 11.72 -3.11
N THR A 346 16.71 12.89 -3.71
CA THR A 346 17.89 13.11 -4.56
C THR A 346 19.07 13.57 -3.71
N PHE A 347 20.27 13.27 -4.21
CA PHE A 347 21.54 13.60 -3.57
C PHE A 347 22.39 14.44 -4.52
N ALA A 348 22.84 15.58 -4.02
CA ALA A 348 23.84 16.40 -4.69
C ALA A 348 25.25 15.82 -4.46
N VAL A 349 26.20 16.16 -5.34
CA VAL A 349 27.62 15.91 -5.09
C VAL A 349 28.02 16.64 -3.80
N PRO A 350 28.50 15.93 -2.77
CA PRO A 350 28.82 16.57 -1.49
C PRO A 350 30.11 17.37 -1.57
N GLN A 351 30.16 18.51 -0.88
CA GLN A 351 31.42 19.19 -0.60
C GLN A 351 32.16 18.50 0.55
N ALA A 352 33.49 18.47 0.45
CA ALA A 352 34.33 17.90 1.51
C ALA A 352 34.06 18.60 2.86
N GLY A 353 33.96 17.81 3.94
CA GLY A 353 33.68 18.30 5.29
C GLY A 353 32.23 18.60 5.62
N LEU A 354 31.31 18.61 4.64
CA LEU A 354 29.88 18.84 4.88
C LEU A 354 29.08 17.52 4.90
N PRO A 355 28.02 17.44 5.72
CA PRO A 355 27.11 16.29 5.71
C PRO A 355 26.24 16.29 4.45
N LEU A 356 25.82 15.10 4.03
CA LEU A 356 24.89 14.92 2.91
C LEU A 356 23.48 15.37 3.31
N GLN A 357 22.92 16.29 2.54
CA GLN A 357 21.56 16.80 2.72
C GLN A 357 20.66 16.20 1.62
N PRO A 358 19.83 15.17 1.91
CA PRO A 358 18.88 14.65 0.94
C PRO A 358 17.81 15.70 0.63
N LYS A 359 17.35 15.74 -0.63
CA LYS A 359 16.20 16.53 -1.03
C LYS A 359 15.01 15.61 -1.32
N PRO A 360 14.12 15.38 -0.34
CA PRO A 360 12.97 14.50 -0.52
C PRO A 360 11.90 15.14 -1.41
N SER A 361 11.33 14.35 -2.31
CA SER A 361 10.13 14.70 -3.07
C SER A 361 8.86 14.46 -2.24
N PRO A 362 7.72 15.04 -2.65
CA PRO A 362 6.42 14.62 -2.14
C PRO A 362 6.23 13.11 -2.32
N GLN A 363 5.51 12.49 -1.38
CA GLN A 363 5.13 11.08 -1.48
C GLN A 363 4.07 10.90 -2.57
N LEU A 364 4.32 9.98 -3.49
CA LEU A 364 3.46 9.70 -4.64
C LEU A 364 2.75 8.36 -4.43
N ARG A 365 1.42 8.32 -4.58
CA ARG A 365 0.63 7.08 -4.47
C ARG A 365 0.56 6.37 -5.82
N LEU A 366 0.81 5.06 -5.81
CA LEU A 366 0.76 4.22 -7.02
C LEU A 366 -0.61 3.56 -7.24
N TRP A 367 -1.52 3.63 -6.25
CA TRP A 367 -2.82 2.96 -6.26
C TRP A 367 -4.01 3.91 -6.44
N ASP A 368 -3.77 5.22 -6.49
CA ASP A 368 -4.79 6.25 -6.70
C ASP A 368 -4.83 6.67 -8.18
N TYR A 369 -6.05 6.76 -8.71
CA TYR A 369 -6.33 7.13 -10.11
C TYR A 369 -6.68 8.61 -10.26
N ALA A 370 -6.94 9.34 -9.16
CA ALA A 370 -7.42 10.72 -9.20
C ALA A 370 -6.40 11.70 -8.60
N ASP A 371 -5.27 11.90 -9.28
CA ASP A 371 -4.21 12.84 -8.83
C ASP A 371 -4.63 14.32 -8.83
N SER A 372 -5.79 14.65 -9.41
CA SER A 372 -6.24 16.03 -9.63
C SER A 372 -7.60 16.34 -9.05
N ALA A 373 -8.09 15.55 -8.09
CA ALA A 373 -9.33 15.90 -7.41
C ALA A 373 -9.13 17.21 -6.64
N PRO A 374 -10.00 18.23 -6.81
CA PRO A 374 -9.92 19.46 -6.03
C PRO A 374 -9.87 19.16 -4.53
N ALA A 375 -9.21 20.00 -3.74
CA ALA A 375 -9.24 19.87 -2.29
C ALA A 375 -10.71 19.82 -1.79
N GLY A 376 -11.04 18.81 -0.98
CA GLY A 376 -12.42 18.58 -0.52
C GLY A 376 -13.30 17.75 -1.45
N ALA A 377 -12.77 17.25 -2.57
CA ALA A 377 -13.52 16.37 -3.46
C ALA A 377 -13.86 15.02 -2.82
N LEU A 378 -14.94 14.42 -3.29
CA LEU A 378 -15.37 13.07 -2.92
C LEU A 378 -14.27 12.06 -3.27
N ALA A 379 -13.77 11.33 -2.27
CA ALA A 379 -12.89 10.19 -2.50
C ALA A 379 -13.70 8.96 -2.90
N LEU A 380 -13.24 8.21 -3.90
CA LEU A 380 -13.89 7.00 -4.40
C LEU A 380 -12.90 5.84 -4.44
N ILE A 381 -13.17 4.81 -3.63
CA ILE A 381 -12.38 3.59 -3.59
C ILE A 381 -13.20 2.46 -4.22
N LYS A 382 -12.58 1.70 -5.12
CA LYS A 382 -13.20 0.52 -5.75
C LYS A 382 -12.27 -0.68 -5.64
N GLY A 383 -12.82 -1.86 -5.37
CA GLY A 383 -12.05 -3.09 -5.39
C GLY A 383 -12.90 -4.34 -5.19
N THR A 384 -12.25 -5.49 -5.31
CA THR A 384 -12.85 -6.83 -5.14
C THR A 384 -12.25 -7.60 -3.97
N ASP A 385 -11.09 -7.16 -3.49
CA ASP A 385 -10.37 -7.74 -2.36
C ASP A 385 -10.61 -6.91 -1.09
N LEU A 386 -11.05 -7.56 -0.02
CA LEU A 386 -11.40 -6.89 1.23
C LEU A 386 -10.20 -6.24 1.91
N ASP A 387 -9.04 -6.90 1.88
CA ASP A 387 -7.81 -6.42 2.50
C ASP A 387 -7.25 -5.20 1.77
N GLU A 388 -7.21 -5.26 0.43
CA GLU A 388 -6.80 -4.15 -0.42
C GLU A 388 -7.69 -2.93 -0.19
N VAL A 389 -9.02 -3.12 -0.26
CA VAL A 389 -9.98 -2.02 -0.09
C VAL A 389 -9.91 -1.45 1.31
N TYR A 390 -9.80 -2.29 2.33
CA TYR A 390 -9.66 -1.85 3.72
C TYR A 390 -8.40 -1.01 3.94
N ALA A 391 -7.25 -1.44 3.41
CA ALA A 391 -6.01 -0.70 3.52
C ALA A 391 -6.12 0.68 2.85
N LYS A 392 -6.73 0.73 1.65
CA LYS A 392 -7.00 2.00 0.93
C LYS A 392 -7.96 2.91 1.69
N VAL A 393 -9.02 2.34 2.27
CA VAL A 393 -10.01 3.07 3.08
C VAL A 393 -9.34 3.74 4.27
N ARG A 394 -8.48 3.01 5.00
CA ARG A 394 -7.70 3.58 6.11
C ARG A 394 -6.75 4.68 5.66
N ALA A 395 -6.01 4.45 4.57
CA ALA A 395 -5.07 5.44 4.05
C ALA A 395 -5.78 6.74 3.60
N CYS A 396 -6.92 6.63 2.91
CA CYS A 396 -7.72 7.79 2.52
C CYS A 396 -8.33 8.51 3.73
N ALA A 397 -8.90 7.77 4.68
CA ALA A 397 -9.57 8.34 5.85
C ALA A 397 -8.60 9.04 6.82
N GLY A 398 -7.34 8.61 6.88
CA GLY A 398 -6.27 9.31 7.62
C GLY A 398 -5.66 10.49 6.88
N GLY A 399 -5.86 10.57 5.56
CA GLY A 399 -5.33 11.61 4.68
C GLY A 399 -6.44 12.43 4.02
N ASP A 400 -6.58 12.30 2.70
CA ASP A 400 -7.38 13.19 1.86
C ASP A 400 -8.87 13.21 2.16
N ALA A 401 -9.41 12.13 2.71
CA ALA A 401 -10.82 12.00 3.06
C ALA A 401 -11.10 12.29 4.54
N LYS A 402 -10.11 12.75 5.32
CA LYS A 402 -10.27 13.01 6.76
C LYS A 402 -11.31 14.11 6.99
N GLY A 403 -12.43 13.74 7.62
CA GLY A 403 -13.56 14.64 7.85
C GLY A 403 -14.35 14.98 6.58
N LEU A 404 -14.10 14.27 5.48
CA LEU A 404 -14.68 14.53 4.16
C LEU A 404 -15.44 13.30 3.64
N PRO A 405 -16.24 13.47 2.57
CA PRO A 405 -16.98 12.36 1.99
C PRO A 405 -16.08 11.27 1.38
N LEU A 406 -16.40 10.01 1.69
CA LEU A 406 -15.74 8.82 1.14
C LEU A 406 -16.80 7.82 0.63
N VAL A 407 -16.68 7.40 -0.62
CA VAL A 407 -17.48 6.31 -1.20
C VAL A 407 -16.58 5.11 -1.45
N VAL A 408 -17.04 3.95 -0.99
CA VAL A 408 -16.33 2.68 -1.17
C VAL A 408 -17.25 1.71 -1.90
N GLU A 409 -16.79 1.17 -3.02
CA GLU A 409 -17.44 0.09 -3.77
C GLU A 409 -16.61 -1.19 -3.62
N LEU A 410 -17.19 -2.19 -2.95
CA LEU A 410 -16.56 -3.48 -2.69
C LEU A 410 -17.37 -4.61 -3.35
N ASP A 411 -16.76 -5.23 -4.36
CA ASP A 411 -17.32 -6.36 -5.11
C ASP A 411 -16.77 -7.69 -4.55
N LEU A 412 -17.34 -8.17 -3.45
CA LEU A 412 -17.00 -9.49 -2.89
C LEU A 412 -17.63 -10.63 -3.70
N ALA A 413 -17.01 -11.81 -3.64
CA ALA A 413 -17.61 -13.04 -4.14
C ALA A 413 -18.99 -13.27 -3.52
N ALA A 414 -19.90 -13.88 -4.30
CA ALA A 414 -21.29 -14.08 -3.89
C ALA A 414 -21.44 -15.01 -2.68
N ASP A 415 -20.50 -15.94 -2.52
CA ASP A 415 -20.39 -16.94 -1.46
C ASP A 415 -19.48 -16.50 -0.30
N ALA A 416 -18.95 -15.27 -0.34
CA ALA A 416 -18.16 -14.73 0.76
C ALA A 416 -18.97 -14.74 2.07
N PRO A 417 -18.44 -15.32 3.16
CA PRO A 417 -19.20 -15.49 4.39
C PRO A 417 -19.42 -14.15 5.11
N VAL A 418 -20.53 -14.05 5.87
CA VAL A 418 -20.70 -13.00 6.88
C VAL A 418 -19.71 -13.27 8.00
N GLY A 419 -18.84 -12.32 8.29
CA GLY A 419 -17.93 -12.40 9.42
C GLY A 419 -16.43 -12.47 9.09
N VAL A 420 -16.02 -12.15 7.86
CA VAL A 420 -14.59 -12.00 7.54
C VAL A 420 -14.14 -10.58 7.88
N LEU A 421 -13.13 -10.47 8.74
CA LEU A 421 -12.41 -9.22 8.97
C LEU A 421 -11.18 -9.17 8.06
N PRO A 422 -10.75 -7.98 7.63
CA PRO A 422 -9.48 -7.83 6.96
C PRO A 422 -8.32 -8.21 7.90
N HIS A 423 -7.24 -8.77 7.36
CA HIS A 423 -6.01 -9.14 8.07
C HIS A 423 -5.44 -7.97 8.88
N GLY A 424 -5.52 -6.77 8.33
CA GLY A 424 -5.05 -5.53 8.97
C GLY A 424 -5.98 -4.97 10.06
N TYR A 425 -7.08 -5.64 10.40
CA TYR A 425 -8.01 -5.18 11.42
C TYR A 425 -7.34 -5.15 12.80
N PRO A 426 -7.39 -4.02 13.54
CA PRO A 426 -6.80 -3.94 14.87
C PRO A 426 -7.63 -4.81 15.83
N ALA A 427 -7.07 -5.90 16.35
CA ALA A 427 -7.80 -6.77 17.26
C ALA A 427 -7.21 -6.77 18.67
N SER A 428 -8.09 -6.85 19.67
CA SER A 428 -7.82 -7.34 21.03
C SER A 428 -8.22 -8.82 21.22
N ALA A 429 -8.93 -9.45 20.28
CA ALA A 429 -9.38 -10.85 20.39
C ALA A 429 -8.47 -11.84 19.64
N ALA A 430 -8.23 -13.00 20.27
CA ALA A 430 -7.50 -14.13 19.69
C ALA A 430 -8.05 -14.49 18.29
N GLU A 431 -7.15 -14.64 17.32
CA GLU A 431 -7.43 -14.80 15.88
C GLU A 431 -8.50 -15.86 15.57
N GLN A 432 -8.54 -16.94 16.35
CA GLN A 432 -9.48 -18.06 16.22
C GLN A 432 -10.94 -17.72 16.59
N ARG A 433 -11.20 -16.67 17.38
CA ARG A 433 -12.56 -16.26 17.78
C ARG A 433 -13.13 -15.08 16.97
N ARG A 434 -12.32 -14.44 16.10
CA ARG A 434 -12.69 -13.20 15.38
C ARG A 434 -13.94 -13.35 14.51
N HIS A 435 -14.06 -14.45 13.78
CA HIS A 435 -15.21 -14.71 12.91
C HIS A 435 -16.52 -14.90 13.70
N GLY A 436 -16.46 -15.64 14.80
CA GLY A 436 -17.61 -15.84 15.70
C GLY A 436 -18.02 -14.52 16.35
N TRP A 437 -17.05 -13.79 16.88
CA TRP A 437 -17.27 -12.46 17.47
C TRP A 437 -17.95 -11.49 16.51
N LEU A 438 -17.45 -11.35 15.27
CA LEU A 438 -18.04 -10.42 14.30
C LEU A 438 -19.47 -10.85 13.93
N ARG A 439 -19.69 -12.15 13.76
CA ARG A 439 -21.04 -12.67 13.48
C ARG A 439 -22.01 -12.35 14.62
N GLU A 440 -21.63 -12.66 15.86
CA GLU A 440 -22.44 -12.36 17.05
C GLU A 440 -22.71 -10.86 17.19
N LEU A 441 -21.74 -10.01 16.87
CA LEU A 441 -21.88 -8.56 16.92
C LEU A 441 -22.86 -8.06 15.86
N VAL A 442 -22.73 -8.53 14.62
CA VAL A 442 -23.65 -8.20 13.51
C VAL A 442 -25.06 -8.68 13.83
N GLU A 443 -25.21 -9.91 14.32
CA GLU A 443 -26.51 -10.45 14.73
C GLU A 443 -27.15 -9.63 15.85
N TRP A 444 -26.34 -9.15 16.81
CA TRP A 444 -26.82 -8.28 17.88
C TRP A 444 -27.34 -6.94 17.35
N TRP A 445 -26.56 -6.26 16.50
CA TRP A 445 -26.97 -5.00 15.87
C TRP A 445 -28.24 -5.13 15.03
N GLN A 446 -28.46 -6.30 14.43
CA GLN A 446 -29.63 -6.62 13.60
C GLN A 446 -30.83 -7.17 14.38
N ARG A 447 -30.79 -7.19 15.71
CA ARG A 447 -31.92 -7.66 16.53
C ARG A 447 -33.15 -6.76 16.38
N ARG A 448 -34.31 -7.42 16.29
CA ARG A 448 -35.63 -6.77 16.27
C ARG A 448 -35.94 -6.08 17.61
N ASP A 449 -35.55 -6.72 18.71
CA ASP A 449 -35.83 -6.31 20.08
C ASP A 449 -34.58 -6.46 20.94
N SER A 450 -34.33 -5.44 21.76
CA SER A 450 -33.20 -5.41 22.69
C SER A 450 -33.64 -4.81 24.02
N GLN A 451 -33.17 -5.40 25.11
CA GLN A 451 -33.34 -4.86 26.46
C GLN A 451 -32.59 -3.53 26.65
N LEU A 452 -31.58 -3.25 25.81
CA LEU A 452 -30.80 -2.01 25.86
C LEU A 452 -31.46 -0.83 25.15
N GLN A 453 -32.63 -1.01 24.52
CA GLN A 453 -33.25 0.03 23.69
C GLN A 453 -33.55 1.34 24.46
N GLY A 454 -33.76 1.27 25.78
CA GLY A 454 -33.96 2.45 26.61
C GLY A 454 -32.74 3.37 26.68
N ARG A 455 -31.53 2.80 26.72
CA ARG A 455 -30.25 3.55 26.73
C ARG A 455 -29.68 3.73 25.33
N ILE A 456 -29.88 2.75 24.46
CA ILE A 456 -29.33 2.68 23.10
C ILE A 456 -30.51 2.61 22.11
N PRO A 457 -31.18 3.74 21.84
CA PRO A 457 -32.42 3.76 21.06
C PRO A 457 -32.21 3.57 19.56
N TYR A 458 -30.99 3.28 19.11
CA TYR A 458 -30.57 3.27 17.71
C TYR A 458 -30.02 1.91 17.23
N ILE A 459 -30.33 0.82 17.92
CA ILE A 459 -30.02 -0.55 17.44
C ILE A 459 -30.65 -0.75 16.05
N HIS A 460 -29.81 -1.08 15.06
CA HIS A 460 -30.19 -1.06 13.64
C HIS A 460 -31.38 -1.96 13.33
N GLY A 461 -31.41 -3.19 13.84
CA GLY A 461 -32.48 -4.14 13.61
C GLY A 461 -33.84 -3.64 14.11
N SER A 462 -33.90 -2.98 15.26
CA SER A 462 -35.14 -2.37 15.78
C SER A 462 -35.66 -1.29 14.83
N ARG A 463 -34.75 -0.48 14.25
CA ARG A 463 -35.09 0.56 13.27
C ARG A 463 -35.45 -0.01 11.90
N LEU A 464 -34.92 -1.18 11.52
CA LEU A 464 -35.19 -1.82 10.23
C LEU A 464 -36.47 -2.69 10.25
N LEU A 465 -36.71 -3.40 11.36
CA LEU A 465 -37.77 -4.41 11.49
C LEU A 465 -39.01 -3.90 12.25
N LYS A 466 -38.87 -2.79 13.00
CA LYS A 466 -39.94 -2.10 13.74
C LYS A 466 -39.87 -0.58 13.54
N TYR A 467 -39.60 -0.13 12.32
CA TYR A 467 -39.58 1.30 12.00
C TYR A 467 -40.90 1.97 12.35
N ALA A 468 -40.84 3.16 12.97
CA ALA A 468 -42.01 3.87 13.49
C ALA A 468 -42.92 2.99 14.40
N GLY A 469 -42.35 1.98 15.05
CA GLY A 469 -43.02 1.08 15.99
C GLY A 469 -43.65 -0.17 15.37
N ASN A 470 -43.89 -0.23 14.06
CA ASN A 470 -44.65 -1.34 13.47
C ASN A 470 -44.31 -1.71 12.02
N ILE A 471 -43.37 -1.02 11.37
CA ILE A 471 -43.03 -1.28 9.96
C ILE A 471 -41.79 -2.17 9.85
N ASP A 472 -41.98 -3.36 9.29
CA ASP A 472 -40.89 -4.26 8.89
C ASP A 472 -40.41 -3.91 7.48
N GLN A 473 -39.38 -3.07 7.40
CA GLN A 473 -38.88 -2.54 6.14
C GLN A 473 -38.16 -3.60 5.32
N ILE A 474 -37.48 -4.56 5.97
CA ILE A 474 -36.76 -5.64 5.28
C ILE A 474 -37.74 -6.58 4.59
N THR A 475 -38.82 -6.99 5.26
CA THR A 475 -39.88 -7.79 4.63
C THR A 475 -40.50 -7.08 3.43
N ARG A 476 -40.71 -5.77 3.53
CA ARG A 476 -41.19 -4.94 2.42
C ARG A 476 -40.19 -4.92 1.25
N VAL A 477 -38.91 -4.72 1.52
CA VAL A 477 -37.83 -4.74 0.52
C VAL A 477 -37.77 -6.09 -0.20
N THR A 478 -37.80 -7.20 0.55
CA THR A 478 -37.80 -8.57 0.00
C THR A 478 -38.96 -8.78 -0.98
N LYS A 479 -40.18 -8.33 -0.61
CA LYS A 479 -41.34 -8.41 -1.51
C LYS A 479 -41.16 -7.57 -2.78
N LEU A 480 -40.58 -6.38 -2.67
CA LEU A 480 -40.36 -5.48 -3.80
C LEU A 480 -39.34 -6.03 -4.81
N LEU A 481 -38.31 -6.72 -4.33
CA LEU A 481 -37.21 -7.25 -5.15
C LEU A 481 -37.47 -8.65 -5.70
N LYS A 482 -38.55 -9.32 -5.29
CA LYS A 482 -38.83 -10.72 -5.65
C LYS A 482 -38.91 -10.96 -7.16
N ASP A 483 -39.61 -10.08 -7.87
CA ASP A 483 -39.99 -10.33 -9.28
C ASP A 483 -39.44 -9.30 -10.27
N ARG A 484 -38.99 -8.10 -9.82
CA ARG A 484 -38.54 -7.04 -10.74
C ARG A 484 -37.52 -6.10 -10.11
N ASN A 485 -36.84 -5.34 -10.98
CA ASN A 485 -36.01 -4.20 -10.58
C ASN A 485 -36.91 -3.04 -10.11
N THR A 486 -36.45 -2.31 -9.10
CA THR A 486 -37.19 -1.18 -8.52
C THR A 486 -36.24 -0.22 -7.85
N SER A 487 -36.56 1.08 -7.91
CA SER A 487 -35.85 2.13 -7.16
C SER A 487 -36.37 2.30 -5.73
N ARG A 488 -37.43 1.56 -5.34
CA ARG A 488 -38.16 1.76 -4.07
C ARG A 488 -37.74 0.81 -2.94
N ALA A 489 -36.74 -0.03 -3.17
CA ALA A 489 -36.20 -0.99 -2.22
C ALA A 489 -35.25 -0.29 -1.23
N ILE A 490 -35.81 0.59 -0.42
CA ILE A 490 -35.11 1.46 0.55
C ILE A 490 -35.63 1.15 1.96
N ALA A 491 -34.72 1.16 2.94
CA ALA A 491 -35.02 1.13 4.36
C ALA A 491 -34.30 2.27 5.09
N MET A 492 -35.00 2.93 6.03
CA MET A 492 -34.52 4.08 6.79
C MET A 492 -34.24 3.69 8.25
N LEU A 493 -33.17 4.20 8.84
CA LEU A 493 -32.87 3.98 10.26
C LEU A 493 -33.17 5.22 11.12
N VAL A 494 -33.07 6.41 10.52
CA VAL A 494 -33.41 7.69 11.16
C VAL A 494 -34.92 7.87 11.15
N ASP A 495 -35.50 8.12 12.31
CA ASP A 495 -36.88 8.56 12.49
C ASP A 495 -36.87 9.99 13.06
N PRO A 496 -37.11 11.02 12.23
CA PRO A 496 -37.11 12.41 12.67
C PRO A 496 -38.02 12.68 13.89
N ARG A 497 -39.10 11.92 14.08
CA ARG A 497 -40.01 12.12 15.22
C ARG A 497 -39.40 11.67 16.54
N LEU A 498 -38.51 10.69 16.51
CA LEU A 498 -37.81 10.17 17.68
C LEU A 498 -36.46 10.86 17.88
N ASP A 499 -35.78 11.17 16.78
CA ASP A 499 -34.37 11.53 16.74
C ASP A 499 -34.16 13.06 16.70
N PHE A 500 -35.10 13.85 16.15
CA PHE A 500 -34.97 15.32 16.02
C PHE A 500 -35.90 16.05 16.99
N VAL A 501 -35.56 16.03 18.27
CA VAL A 501 -36.28 16.73 19.36
C VAL A 501 -35.60 18.08 19.66
N ASP A 502 -36.37 19.06 20.17
CA ASP A 502 -35.99 20.48 20.31
C ASP A 502 -34.74 20.81 21.15
N GLU A 503 -34.14 19.83 21.85
CA GLU A 503 -32.85 20.00 22.52
C GLU A 503 -31.70 19.41 21.67
N PRO A 504 -31.03 20.21 20.81
CA PRO A 504 -29.96 19.74 19.92
C PRO A 504 -28.75 19.11 20.62
N LYS A 505 -28.63 19.25 21.94
CA LYS A 505 -27.51 18.71 22.74
C LYS A 505 -27.75 17.31 23.29
N ARG A 506 -28.94 16.71 23.11
CA ARG A 506 -29.36 15.58 23.96
C ARG A 506 -29.79 14.28 23.30
N ARG A 507 -29.68 14.11 21.97
CA ARG A 507 -29.84 12.78 21.36
C ARG A 507 -28.87 12.54 20.22
N GLU A 508 -27.99 11.57 20.43
CA GLU A 508 -27.23 10.92 19.37
C GLU A 508 -28.16 9.95 18.63
N PHE A 509 -28.21 10.05 17.30
CA PHE A 509 -28.92 9.09 16.45
C PHE A 509 -27.92 8.29 15.61
N ALA A 510 -28.36 7.14 15.07
CA ALA A 510 -27.51 6.18 14.36
C ALA A 510 -26.62 6.86 13.31
N SER A 511 -25.35 6.45 13.25
CA SER A 511 -24.46 6.84 12.15
C SER A 511 -24.91 6.23 10.83
N PHE A 512 -25.42 5.00 10.85
CA PHE A 512 -26.04 4.33 9.72
C PHE A 512 -27.45 4.86 9.52
N CYS A 513 -27.69 5.63 8.46
CA CYS A 513 -28.92 6.41 8.32
C CYS A 513 -29.95 5.75 7.40
N MET A 514 -29.50 5.12 6.31
CA MET A 514 -30.36 4.44 5.34
C MET A 514 -29.60 3.39 4.54
N VAL A 515 -30.34 2.42 4.00
CA VAL A 515 -29.82 1.43 3.05
C VAL A 515 -30.78 1.27 1.88
N GLN A 516 -30.22 1.18 0.67
CA GLN A 516 -30.93 0.85 -0.55
C GLN A 516 -30.38 -0.44 -1.16
N PHE A 517 -31.29 -1.27 -1.67
CA PHE A 517 -30.96 -2.50 -2.35
C PHE A 517 -31.27 -2.41 -3.84
N VAL A 518 -30.36 -2.88 -4.68
CA VAL A 518 -30.50 -2.83 -6.14
C VAL A 518 -30.40 -4.23 -6.71
N ARG A 519 -31.40 -4.63 -7.49
CA ARG A 519 -31.35 -5.87 -8.28
C ARG A 519 -30.65 -5.59 -9.60
N ARG A 520 -29.44 -6.12 -9.76
CA ARG A 520 -28.61 -5.98 -10.97
C ARG A 520 -28.59 -7.29 -11.75
N GLN A 521 -28.83 -7.23 -13.05
CA GLN A 521 -28.77 -8.42 -13.90
C GLN A 521 -27.31 -8.89 -14.06
N ASP A 522 -27.11 -10.20 -14.15
CA ASP A 522 -25.79 -10.75 -14.50
C ASP A 522 -25.57 -10.56 -16.01
N PRO A 523 -24.51 -9.85 -16.43
CA PRO A 523 -24.18 -9.69 -17.85
C PRO A 523 -24.02 -11.02 -18.60
N LYS A 524 -23.67 -12.11 -17.89
CA LYS A 524 -23.48 -13.45 -18.45
C LYS A 524 -24.76 -14.31 -18.44
N GLY A 525 -25.91 -13.76 -18.06
CA GLY A 525 -27.20 -14.48 -18.07
C GLY A 525 -27.43 -15.41 -16.87
N GLY A 526 -26.65 -15.28 -15.78
CA GLY A 526 -26.83 -16.01 -14.53
C GLY A 526 -27.89 -15.40 -13.59
N LEU A 527 -27.94 -15.90 -12.34
CA LEU A 527 -28.79 -15.31 -11.30
C LEU A 527 -28.42 -13.83 -11.08
N PRO A 528 -29.42 -12.93 -10.93
CA PRO A 528 -29.16 -11.52 -10.68
C PRO A 528 -28.45 -11.33 -9.33
N PHE A 529 -27.81 -10.19 -9.18
CA PHE A 529 -27.15 -9.76 -7.95
C PHE A 529 -28.08 -8.82 -7.16
N ILE A 530 -28.02 -8.90 -5.83
CA ILE A 530 -28.56 -7.89 -4.92
C ILE A 530 -27.40 -7.07 -4.40
N ASP A 531 -27.23 -5.86 -4.93
CA ASP A 531 -26.27 -4.88 -4.41
C ASP A 531 -26.89 -4.16 -3.20
N ALA A 532 -26.06 -3.75 -2.23
CA ALA A 532 -26.47 -2.99 -1.05
C ALA A 532 -25.69 -1.70 -0.95
N ILE A 533 -26.40 -0.58 -0.79
CA ILE A 533 -25.85 0.77 -0.74
C ILE A 533 -26.24 1.38 0.61
N GLY A 534 -25.30 1.45 1.54
CA GLY A 534 -25.49 2.05 2.86
C GLY A 534 -25.01 3.51 2.88
N TYR A 535 -25.79 4.39 3.51
CA TYR A 535 -25.41 5.79 3.75
C TYR A 535 -25.15 6.04 5.24
N TYR A 536 -24.00 6.62 5.53
CA TYR A 536 -23.49 6.91 6.86
C TYR A 536 -23.20 8.40 7.00
N ARG A 537 -23.78 9.04 8.03
CA ARG A 537 -23.49 10.47 8.30
C ARG A 537 -22.06 10.69 8.78
N ALA A 538 -21.51 9.74 9.51
CA ALA A 538 -20.14 9.70 10.00
C ALA A 538 -19.73 8.25 10.20
N GLN A 539 -18.50 7.89 9.87
CA GLN A 539 -18.01 6.52 10.03
C GLN A 539 -16.52 6.51 10.34
N GLU A 540 -16.16 5.82 11.41
CA GLU A 540 -14.77 5.49 11.71
C GLU A 540 -14.36 4.29 10.83
N MET A 541 -13.25 4.46 10.11
CA MET A 541 -12.91 3.60 8.98
C MET A 541 -12.01 2.43 9.36
N THR A 542 -11.38 2.47 10.53
CA THR A 542 -10.47 1.45 11.01
C THR A 542 -11.22 0.26 11.61
N GLN A 543 -12.15 0.49 12.52
CA GLN A 543 -12.86 -0.54 13.28
C GLN A 543 -14.30 -0.70 12.83
N TRP A 544 -15.02 0.40 12.58
CA TRP A 544 -16.45 0.35 12.27
C TRP A 544 -16.76 0.03 10.81
N TRP A 545 -15.95 0.49 9.85
CA TRP A 545 -16.22 0.22 8.43
C TRP A 545 -16.31 -1.28 8.10
N PRO A 546 -15.38 -2.16 8.54
CA PRO A 546 -15.51 -3.61 8.32
C PRO A 546 -16.77 -4.23 8.92
N ILE A 547 -17.18 -3.77 10.11
CA ILE A 547 -18.41 -4.22 10.77
C ILE A 547 -19.63 -3.82 9.92
N ASN A 548 -19.68 -2.58 9.46
CA ASN A 548 -20.74 -2.07 8.60
C ASN A 548 -20.84 -2.81 7.26
N VAL A 549 -19.70 -3.16 6.65
CA VAL A 549 -19.66 -4.03 5.45
C VAL A 549 -20.27 -5.39 5.76
N ALA A 550 -19.94 -5.98 6.91
CA ALA A 550 -20.52 -7.26 7.35
C ALA A 550 -22.03 -7.17 7.62
N GLU A 551 -22.51 -6.06 8.22
CA GLU A 551 -23.95 -5.80 8.40
C GLU A 551 -24.69 -5.69 7.06
N LEU A 552 -24.14 -4.96 6.08
CA LEU A 552 -24.73 -4.85 4.74
C LEU A 552 -24.76 -6.23 4.03
N ARG A 553 -23.70 -7.04 4.17
CA ARG A 553 -23.69 -8.42 3.67
C ARG A 553 -24.75 -9.28 4.35
N HIS A 554 -24.91 -9.15 5.67
CA HIS A 554 -25.96 -9.86 6.41
C HIS A 554 -27.35 -9.52 5.89
N LEU A 555 -27.65 -8.23 5.69
CA LEU A 555 -28.93 -7.78 5.13
C LEU A 555 -29.18 -8.29 3.71
N GLN A 556 -28.17 -8.30 2.83
CA GLN A 556 -28.27 -8.88 1.48
C GLN A 556 -28.70 -10.35 1.56
N LEU A 557 -28.02 -11.12 2.41
CA LEU A 557 -28.32 -12.55 2.59
C LEU A 557 -29.70 -12.76 3.20
N GLN A 558 -30.13 -11.93 4.15
CA GLN A 558 -31.47 -11.99 4.73
C GLN A 558 -32.56 -11.78 3.67
N ILE A 559 -32.37 -10.84 2.73
CA ILE A 559 -33.31 -10.62 1.61
C ILE A 559 -33.35 -11.83 0.67
N ILE A 560 -32.19 -12.40 0.34
CA ILE A 560 -32.08 -13.57 -0.53
C ILE A 560 -32.75 -14.78 0.12
N GLN A 561 -32.43 -15.07 1.38
CA GLN A 561 -33.04 -16.13 2.18
C GLN A 561 -34.55 -15.92 2.37
N GLY A 562 -35.00 -14.66 2.41
CA GLY A 562 -36.41 -14.27 2.44
C GLY A 562 -37.20 -14.58 1.17
N GLY A 563 -36.56 -15.15 0.13
CA GLY A 563 -37.22 -15.70 -1.06
C GLY A 563 -36.93 -14.95 -2.36
N VAL A 564 -35.93 -14.06 -2.40
CA VAL A 564 -35.45 -13.43 -3.64
C VAL A 564 -34.44 -14.35 -4.32
N LYS A 565 -34.75 -14.81 -5.54
CA LYS A 565 -33.85 -15.66 -6.34
C LYS A 565 -32.71 -14.83 -6.94
N ALA A 566 -31.66 -14.61 -6.16
CA ALA A 566 -30.51 -13.80 -6.51
C ALA A 566 -29.25 -14.23 -5.73
N ARG A 567 -28.10 -13.66 -6.10
CA ARG A 567 -26.81 -13.78 -5.40
C ARG A 567 -26.48 -12.48 -4.68
N ALA A 568 -25.65 -12.55 -3.64
CA ALA A 568 -25.13 -11.34 -3.01
C ALA A 568 -24.23 -10.59 -3.99
N GLY A 569 -24.45 -9.27 -4.11
CA GLY A 569 -23.75 -8.39 -5.04
C GLY A 569 -22.80 -7.42 -4.36
N ARG A 570 -22.57 -6.30 -5.03
CA ARG A 570 -21.72 -5.19 -4.59
C ARG A 570 -22.19 -4.64 -3.26
N ILE A 571 -21.24 -4.26 -2.41
CA ILE A 571 -21.50 -3.45 -1.22
C ILE A 571 -20.94 -2.05 -1.48
N THR A 572 -21.77 -1.03 -1.30
CA THR A 572 -21.36 0.37 -1.39
C THR A 572 -21.61 1.05 -0.05
N THR A 573 -20.57 1.66 0.52
CA THR A 573 -20.70 2.55 1.68
C THR A 573 -20.49 3.98 1.24
N MET A 574 -21.45 4.85 1.49
CA MET A 574 -21.36 6.29 1.26
C MET A 574 -21.27 6.99 2.61
N THR A 575 -20.12 7.57 2.91
CA THR A 575 -19.87 8.22 4.20
C THR A 575 -19.67 9.71 3.99
N ALA A 576 -20.43 10.54 4.71
CA ALA A 576 -20.31 12.00 4.60
C ALA A 576 -19.13 12.58 5.42
N ASP A 577 -18.81 11.97 6.56
CA ASP A 577 -17.69 12.33 7.45
C ASP A 577 -16.87 11.06 7.74
N ALA A 578 -15.82 10.83 6.95
CA ALA A 578 -14.91 9.71 7.13
C ALA A 578 -13.83 10.04 8.17
N ARG A 579 -13.67 9.16 9.16
CA ARG A 579 -12.71 9.34 10.25
C ARG A 579 -11.73 8.17 10.30
N ALA A 580 -10.48 8.47 10.57
CA ALA A 580 -9.49 7.48 10.98
C ALA A 580 -8.97 7.93 12.34
N ASP A 581 -9.33 7.20 13.38
CA ASP A 581 -8.74 7.41 14.70
C ASP A 581 -7.52 6.50 14.82
N ASP A 582 -6.36 7.09 15.07
CA ASP A 582 -5.08 6.36 15.15
C ASP A 582 -4.94 5.54 16.45
N ALA A 583 -5.86 5.72 17.41
CA ALA A 583 -5.85 5.02 18.70
C ALA A 583 -7.25 4.81 19.32
N PRO A 584 -8.22 4.15 18.65
CA PRO A 584 -9.52 3.94 19.26
C PRO A 584 -9.42 2.88 20.35
N SER A 585 -10.07 3.09 21.49
CA SER A 585 -10.33 2.02 22.45
C SER A 585 -11.01 0.81 21.78
N PRO A 586 -10.60 -0.44 22.07
CA PRO A 586 -11.29 -1.65 21.58
C PRO A 586 -12.79 -1.69 21.93
N THR A 587 -13.21 -0.95 22.97
CA THR A 587 -14.59 -0.91 23.46
C THR A 587 -15.47 0.09 22.71
N HIS A 588 -14.91 0.95 21.85
CA HIS A 588 -15.71 1.89 21.05
C HIS A 588 -16.32 1.26 19.79
N ALA A 589 -15.75 0.18 19.26
CA ALA A 589 -16.28 -0.49 18.06
C ALA A 589 -17.26 -1.63 18.33
N ALA A 590 -17.32 -2.10 19.58
CA ALA A 590 -18.24 -3.18 19.95
C ALA A 590 -18.91 -2.86 21.27
N MET A 591 -20.22 -3.07 21.31
CA MET A 591 -20.98 -3.10 22.55
C MET A 591 -20.30 -4.07 23.52
N PRO A 592 -20.04 -3.67 24.78
CA PRO A 592 -19.42 -4.52 25.78
C PRO A 592 -20.07 -5.91 25.82
N LEU A 593 -19.25 -6.96 25.93
CA LEU A 593 -19.71 -8.34 25.80
C LEU A 593 -20.87 -8.65 26.76
N VAL A 594 -20.77 -8.13 27.98
CA VAL A 594 -21.76 -8.36 29.04
C VAL A 594 -23.10 -7.71 28.74
N ASP A 595 -23.11 -6.53 28.12
CA ASP A 595 -24.37 -5.90 27.68
C ASP A 595 -25.04 -6.73 26.56
N ARG A 596 -24.25 -7.33 25.66
CA ARG A 596 -24.78 -8.22 24.61
C ARG A 596 -25.40 -9.50 25.18
N TRP A 597 -24.87 -10.03 26.29
CA TRP A 597 -25.43 -11.22 26.94
C TRP A 597 -26.89 -11.02 27.38
N LEU A 598 -27.31 -9.80 27.75
CA LEU A 598 -28.71 -9.54 28.12
C LEU A 598 -29.68 -10.00 27.06
N ASP A 599 -29.32 -9.80 25.80
CA ASP A 599 -30.14 -10.12 24.65
C ASP A 599 -29.85 -11.52 24.08
N GLN A 600 -28.57 -11.89 23.97
CA GLN A 600 -28.14 -13.08 23.22
C GLN A 600 -28.01 -14.33 24.09
N ALA A 601 -27.64 -14.19 25.36
CA ALA A 601 -27.33 -15.32 26.23
C ALA A 601 -27.55 -14.97 27.72
N PRO A 602 -28.77 -14.59 28.14
CA PRO A 602 -29.03 -14.11 29.49
C PRO A 602 -28.74 -15.18 30.56
N GLU A 603 -28.74 -16.46 30.20
CA GLU A 603 -28.35 -17.57 31.07
C GLU A 603 -26.88 -17.49 31.51
N LYS A 604 -25.99 -16.84 30.74
CA LYS A 604 -24.57 -16.69 31.12
C LYS A 604 -24.41 -15.91 32.42
N PHE A 605 -25.28 -14.95 32.72
CA PHE A 605 -25.27 -14.23 33.99
C PHE A 605 -25.49 -15.16 35.18
N PHE A 606 -26.47 -16.06 35.08
CA PHE A 606 -26.76 -17.01 36.14
C PHE A 606 -25.61 -18.01 36.33
N ILE A 607 -25.07 -18.53 35.22
CA ILE A 607 -23.91 -19.44 35.25
C ILE A 607 -22.71 -18.76 35.91
N LEU A 608 -22.40 -17.52 35.52
CA LEU A 608 -21.28 -16.76 36.07
C LEU A 608 -21.47 -16.47 37.55
N ALA A 609 -22.64 -15.95 37.95
CA ALA A 609 -22.93 -15.63 39.34
C ALA A 609 -22.91 -16.89 40.24
N SER A 610 -23.46 -18.01 39.76
CA SER A 610 -23.43 -19.29 40.48
C SER A 610 -22.00 -19.81 40.65
N ALA A 611 -21.16 -19.70 39.61
CA ALA A 611 -19.75 -20.07 39.68
C ALA A 611 -19.00 -19.20 40.70
N MET A 612 -19.21 -17.87 40.69
CA MET A 612 -18.60 -16.94 41.64
C MET A 612 -19.06 -17.15 43.09
N GLN A 613 -20.30 -17.58 43.31
CA GLN A 613 -20.84 -17.86 44.65
C GLN A 613 -20.37 -19.19 45.23
N THR A 614 -20.10 -20.17 44.36
CA THR A 614 -19.69 -21.53 44.77
C THR A 614 -18.17 -21.73 44.69
N GLY A 615 -17.44 -20.86 44.00
CA GLY A 615 -16.01 -21.03 43.72
C GLY A 615 -15.71 -22.18 42.76
N ARG A 616 -16.71 -22.70 42.04
CA ARG A 616 -16.57 -23.86 41.15
C ARG A 616 -16.63 -23.42 39.69
N LEU A 617 -15.53 -23.63 39.00
CA LEU A 617 -15.36 -23.25 37.61
C LEU A 617 -15.27 -24.48 36.71
N GLU A 618 -16.40 -25.15 36.48
CA GLU A 618 -16.46 -26.42 35.75
C GLU A 618 -17.40 -26.35 34.54
N GLY A 619 -17.04 -27.04 33.46
CA GLY A 619 -17.87 -27.16 32.26
C GLY A 619 -18.18 -25.81 31.61
N LYS A 620 -19.48 -25.47 31.48
CA LYS A 620 -19.91 -24.20 30.87
C LYS A 620 -19.47 -22.97 31.67
N ALA A 621 -19.31 -23.10 33.00
CA ALA A 621 -18.88 -22.00 33.85
C ALA A 621 -17.43 -21.57 33.57
N GLU A 622 -16.57 -22.50 33.15
CA GLU A 622 -15.17 -22.17 32.80
C GLU A 622 -15.10 -21.24 31.58
N ALA A 623 -15.84 -21.56 30.52
CA ALA A 623 -15.88 -20.74 29.31
C ALA A 623 -16.43 -19.34 29.61
N VAL A 624 -17.54 -19.24 30.34
CA VAL A 624 -18.17 -17.95 30.70
C VAL A 624 -17.29 -17.14 31.64
N GLY A 625 -16.63 -17.77 32.62
CA GLY A 625 -15.68 -17.12 33.52
C GLY A 625 -14.47 -16.56 32.77
N ARG A 626 -13.94 -17.28 31.78
CA ARG A 626 -12.86 -16.80 30.93
C ARG A 626 -13.28 -15.61 30.07
N GLU A 627 -14.43 -15.69 29.42
CA GLU A 627 -15.01 -14.58 28.64
C GLU A 627 -15.17 -13.30 29.50
N TRP A 628 -15.62 -13.44 30.74
CA TRP A 628 -15.75 -12.32 31.68
C TRP A 628 -14.40 -11.69 32.05
N LEU A 629 -13.39 -12.52 32.34
CA LEU A 629 -12.05 -12.02 32.67
C LEU A 629 -11.38 -11.35 31.46
N ASP A 630 -11.52 -11.93 30.27
CA ASP A 630 -11.04 -11.36 29.00
C ASP A 630 -11.68 -9.96 28.76
N GLU A 631 -12.97 -9.80 29.07
CA GLU A 631 -13.70 -8.53 28.94
C GLU A 631 -13.21 -7.47 29.96
N LEU A 632 -13.02 -7.85 31.23
CA LEU A 632 -12.49 -6.94 32.25
C LEU A 632 -11.09 -6.44 31.89
N GLU A 633 -10.23 -7.33 31.39
CA GLU A 633 -8.90 -6.95 30.92
C GLU A 633 -8.98 -6.00 29.72
N THR A 634 -9.88 -6.27 28.77
CA THR A 634 -10.12 -5.40 27.61
C THR A 634 -10.59 -4.00 28.03
N LEU A 635 -11.53 -3.94 28.98
CA LEU A 635 -12.02 -2.69 29.56
C LEU A 635 -10.89 -1.94 30.29
N GLN A 636 -10.04 -2.64 31.05
CA GLN A 636 -8.93 -2.00 31.75
C GLN A 636 -7.89 -1.44 30.78
N GLN A 637 -7.53 -2.20 29.75
CA GLN A 637 -6.64 -1.72 28.68
C GLN A 637 -7.19 -0.47 27.98
N SER A 638 -8.51 -0.35 27.85
CA SER A 638 -9.12 0.85 27.24
C SER A 638 -9.02 2.11 28.09
N VAL A 639 -8.97 1.99 29.42
CA VAL A 639 -8.80 3.15 30.32
C VAL A 639 -7.39 3.76 30.21
N HIS A 640 -6.39 2.95 29.86
CA HIS A 640 -5.00 3.39 29.73
C HIS A 640 -4.65 3.99 28.37
N ARG A 641 -5.62 4.10 27.43
CA ARG A 641 -5.39 4.73 26.12
C ARG A 641 -5.63 6.25 26.18
N PRO A 642 -4.98 7.05 25.29
CA PRO A 642 -5.15 8.50 25.27
C PRO A 642 -6.62 8.91 25.06
N ALA A 643 -7.11 9.83 25.88
CA ALA A 643 -8.52 10.20 26.05
C ALA A 643 -9.21 10.92 24.87
N ASN A 644 -8.63 10.89 23.66
CA ASN A 644 -9.21 11.58 22.49
C ASN A 644 -10.57 10.98 22.05
N ASP A 645 -10.91 9.78 22.53
CA ASP A 645 -12.15 9.04 22.25
C ASP A 645 -13.22 9.14 23.37
N GLY A 646 -12.98 9.96 24.40
CA GLY A 646 -13.88 10.03 25.54
C GLY A 646 -13.89 8.77 26.42
N GLY A 647 -12.89 7.90 26.33
CA GLY A 647 -12.67 6.80 27.27
C GLY A 647 -13.56 5.56 27.07
N PRO A 648 -13.47 4.55 27.95
CA PRO A 648 -14.07 3.23 27.74
C PRO A 648 -15.60 3.29 27.62
N VAL A 649 -16.15 2.54 26.66
CA VAL A 649 -17.59 2.18 26.70
C VAL A 649 -17.74 1.04 27.69
N VAL A 650 -18.42 1.30 28.80
CA VAL A 650 -18.56 0.35 29.90
C VAL A 650 -19.98 -0.23 29.86
N ALA A 651 -20.10 -1.53 30.10
CA ALA A 651 -21.39 -2.19 30.25
C ALA A 651 -22.13 -1.58 31.45
N ILE A 652 -23.37 -1.11 31.29
CA ILE A 652 -24.14 -0.52 32.41
C ILE A 652 -25.19 -1.54 32.85
N ASP A 653 -26.16 -1.79 31.97
CA ASP A 653 -27.29 -2.69 32.26
C ASP A 653 -26.82 -4.14 32.54
N GLY A 654 -25.79 -4.61 31.83
CA GLY A 654 -25.23 -5.94 32.02
C GLY A 654 -24.54 -6.09 33.38
N LEU A 655 -23.82 -5.06 33.83
CA LEU A 655 -23.20 -5.04 35.15
C LEU A 655 -24.22 -5.02 36.27
N ASP A 656 -25.26 -4.19 36.13
CA ASP A 656 -26.37 -4.15 37.09
C ASP A 656 -27.08 -5.51 37.19
N ARG A 657 -27.28 -6.19 36.06
CA ARG A 657 -27.88 -7.53 36.03
C ARG A 657 -27.01 -8.56 36.74
N LEU A 658 -25.70 -8.57 36.47
CA LEU A 658 -24.76 -9.46 37.16
C LEU A 658 -24.71 -9.16 38.66
N GLY A 659 -24.63 -7.88 39.04
CA GLY A 659 -24.64 -7.43 40.43
C GLY A 659 -25.89 -7.88 41.17
N ALA A 660 -27.06 -7.82 40.54
CA ALA A 660 -28.31 -8.31 41.11
C ALA A 660 -28.28 -9.83 41.41
N TYR A 661 -27.76 -10.65 40.48
CA TYR A 661 -27.61 -12.09 40.71
C TYR A 661 -26.60 -12.40 41.82
N LEU A 662 -25.48 -11.66 41.86
CA LEU A 662 -24.46 -11.84 42.90
C LEU A 662 -24.99 -11.50 44.30
N LYS A 663 -25.80 -10.45 44.44
CA LYS A 663 -26.46 -10.05 45.70
C LYS A 663 -27.54 -11.04 46.16
N ALA A 664 -28.17 -11.75 45.22
CA ALA A 664 -29.29 -12.62 45.52
C ALA A 664 -28.89 -14.01 46.04
N GLY A 665 -27.64 -14.44 45.84
CA GLY A 665 -27.20 -15.78 46.26
C GLY A 665 -26.49 -15.80 47.62
N ASP A 666 -26.49 -16.98 48.22
CA ASP A 666 -26.06 -17.26 49.60
C ASP A 666 -24.94 -18.33 49.69
N GLY A 667 -24.18 -18.50 48.60
CA GLY A 667 -23.11 -19.49 48.50
C GLY A 667 -21.87 -19.22 49.36
N SER A 668 -20.91 -20.17 49.37
CA SER A 668 -19.69 -20.11 50.18
C SER A 668 -18.79 -18.88 49.94
N PHE A 669 -18.91 -18.25 48.77
CA PHE A 669 -18.21 -17.01 48.42
C PHE A 669 -19.15 -15.78 48.39
N ALA A 670 -20.33 -15.84 49.03
CA ALA A 670 -21.30 -14.75 49.05
C ALA A 670 -20.71 -13.42 49.54
N GLY A 671 -19.79 -13.44 50.50
CA GLY A 671 -19.09 -12.23 50.97
C GLY A 671 -18.26 -11.54 49.88
N VAL A 672 -17.43 -12.32 49.15
CA VAL A 672 -16.61 -11.81 48.03
C VAL A 672 -17.50 -11.39 46.85
N SER A 673 -18.54 -12.16 46.58
CA SER A 673 -19.52 -11.87 45.51
C SER A 673 -20.33 -10.59 45.80
N GLY A 674 -20.70 -10.34 47.05
CA GLY A 674 -21.39 -9.12 47.48
C GLY A 674 -20.49 -7.88 47.39
N GLU A 675 -19.21 -8.02 47.72
CA GLU A 675 -18.22 -6.96 47.52
C GLU A 675 -18.04 -6.66 46.01
N LEU A 676 -17.91 -7.70 45.18
CA LEU A 676 -17.85 -7.55 43.73
C LEU A 676 -19.09 -6.83 43.18
N ALA A 677 -20.29 -7.23 43.60
CA ALA A 677 -21.53 -6.58 43.17
C ALA A 677 -21.55 -5.07 43.53
N THR A 678 -20.98 -4.69 44.67
CA THR A 678 -20.87 -3.27 45.06
C THR A 678 -19.92 -2.51 44.14
N VAL A 679 -18.80 -3.13 43.75
CA VAL A 679 -17.84 -2.54 42.80
C VAL A 679 -18.46 -2.42 41.40
N LEU A 680 -19.22 -3.41 40.95
CA LEU A 680 -19.92 -3.37 39.66
C LEU A 680 -20.98 -2.26 39.60
N ASP A 681 -21.79 -2.10 40.66
CA ASP A 681 -22.74 -0.98 40.79
C ASP A 681 -22.02 0.38 40.72
N GLN A 682 -20.85 0.50 41.35
CA GLN A 682 -20.07 1.74 41.32
C GLN A 682 -19.52 2.00 39.92
N LEU A 683 -19.03 0.95 39.25
CA LEU A 683 -18.52 1.03 37.89
C LEU A 683 -19.62 1.48 36.91
N ALA A 684 -20.83 0.90 37.00
CA ALA A 684 -21.99 1.27 36.20
C ALA A 684 -22.41 2.74 36.43
N ARG A 685 -22.50 3.18 37.69
CA ARG A 685 -22.85 4.58 38.03
C ARG A 685 -21.82 5.59 37.53
N HIS A 686 -20.52 5.31 37.67
CA HIS A 686 -19.50 6.22 37.17
C HIS A 686 -19.46 6.26 35.64
N ALA A 687 -19.83 5.17 34.97
CA ALA A 687 -19.96 5.15 33.51
C ALA A 687 -21.11 6.04 32.99
N GLU A 688 -22.20 6.20 33.76
CA GLU A 688 -23.31 7.12 33.41
C GLU A 688 -22.91 8.60 33.48
N ILE A 689 -21.96 8.95 34.36
CA ILE A 689 -21.57 10.34 34.67
C ILE A 689 -20.26 10.69 33.96
N LYS A 690 -20.18 10.39 32.66
CA LYS A 690 -19.00 10.72 31.85
C LYS A 690 -18.77 12.24 31.82
N PRO A 691 -17.59 12.75 32.22
CA PRO A 691 -17.33 14.19 32.24
C PRO A 691 -17.19 14.81 30.85
N ALA A 692 -17.48 16.11 30.74
CA ALA A 692 -17.46 16.85 29.47
C ALA A 692 -16.15 17.61 29.18
N ASP A 693 -15.25 17.77 30.17
CA ASP A 693 -13.98 18.48 30.01
C ASP A 693 -12.76 17.56 30.19
N SER A 694 -11.62 17.96 29.64
CA SER A 694 -10.41 17.13 29.58
C SER A 694 -9.77 16.90 30.96
N GLY A 695 -9.82 17.89 31.86
CA GLY A 695 -9.23 17.77 33.21
C GLY A 695 -10.00 16.81 34.12
N SER A 696 -11.32 16.78 34.01
CA SER A 696 -12.18 15.81 34.70
C SER A 696 -12.14 14.41 34.06
N THR A 697 -11.84 14.32 32.75
CA THR A 697 -11.70 13.02 32.05
C THR A 697 -10.54 12.19 32.61
N GLU A 698 -9.36 12.76 32.86
CA GLU A 698 -8.25 12.01 33.48
C GLU A 698 -8.56 11.51 34.89
N ALA A 699 -9.24 12.35 35.69
CA ALA A 699 -9.66 11.96 37.03
C ALA A 699 -10.67 10.81 36.99
N TRP A 700 -11.64 10.88 36.05
CA TRP A 700 -12.61 9.82 35.82
C TRP A 700 -11.94 8.53 35.35
N LEU A 701 -11.00 8.59 34.40
CA LEU A 701 -10.24 7.41 33.95
C LEU A 701 -9.49 6.74 35.12
N ARG A 702 -8.85 7.50 36.01
CA ARG A 702 -8.20 6.93 37.22
C ARG A 702 -9.18 6.21 38.14
N VAL A 703 -10.40 6.75 38.30
CA VAL A 703 -11.46 6.10 39.10
C VAL A 703 -11.93 4.81 38.43
N MET A 704 -12.14 4.84 37.11
CA MET A 704 -12.54 3.67 36.32
C MET A 704 -11.49 2.54 36.38
N ASP A 705 -10.21 2.87 36.24
CA ASP A 705 -9.12 1.89 36.38
C ASP A 705 -9.12 1.24 37.77
N GLY A 706 -9.26 2.04 38.83
CA GLY A 706 -9.34 1.52 40.21
C GLY A 706 -10.51 0.55 40.41
N HIS A 707 -11.69 0.85 39.85
CA HIS A 707 -12.84 -0.04 39.91
C HIS A 707 -12.64 -1.32 39.09
N LEU A 708 -12.09 -1.23 37.88
CA LEU A 708 -11.82 -2.39 37.01
C LEU A 708 -10.75 -3.31 37.60
N ALA A 709 -9.67 -2.76 38.15
CA ALA A 709 -8.63 -3.52 38.84
C ALA A 709 -9.22 -4.29 40.03
N ARG A 710 -10.06 -3.64 40.83
CA ARG A 710 -10.73 -4.27 41.98
C ARG A 710 -11.74 -5.33 41.55
N ALA A 711 -12.53 -5.06 40.51
CA ALA A 711 -13.48 -6.02 39.95
C ALA A 711 -12.75 -7.27 39.41
N THR A 712 -11.60 -7.09 38.77
CA THR A 712 -10.75 -8.17 38.26
C THR A 712 -10.21 -9.04 39.39
N ALA A 713 -9.63 -8.42 40.43
CA ALA A 713 -9.12 -9.14 41.60
C ALA A 713 -10.21 -9.94 42.33
N LEU A 714 -11.36 -9.32 42.58
CA LEU A 714 -12.50 -9.97 43.23
C LEU A 714 -13.09 -11.09 42.35
N SER A 715 -13.14 -10.90 41.03
CA SER A 715 -13.58 -11.92 40.09
C SER A 715 -12.65 -13.14 40.11
N ARG A 716 -11.33 -12.94 40.03
CA ARG A 716 -10.34 -14.03 40.11
C ARG A 716 -10.45 -14.81 41.43
N LYS A 717 -10.61 -14.10 42.54
CA LYS A 717 -10.82 -14.69 43.87
C LYS A 717 -12.12 -15.50 43.96
N ALA A 718 -13.24 -14.95 43.48
CA ALA A 718 -14.55 -15.60 43.51
C ALA A 718 -14.62 -16.82 42.57
N LEU A 719 -13.86 -16.78 41.47
CA LEU A 719 -13.77 -17.86 40.49
C LEU A 719 -12.74 -18.94 40.86
N GLY A 720 -12.06 -18.81 42.01
CA GLY A 720 -11.06 -19.78 42.48
C GLY A 720 -9.75 -19.79 41.69
N ALA A 721 -9.46 -18.74 40.91
CA ALA A 721 -8.26 -18.63 40.08
C ALA A 721 -6.99 -18.23 40.87
N GLU A 722 -7.16 -17.72 42.09
CA GLU A 722 -6.08 -17.52 43.06
C GLU A 722 -6.43 -18.32 44.32
N GLN A 723 -5.82 -19.49 44.50
CA GLN A 723 -5.72 -20.06 45.84
C GLN A 723 -4.57 -19.36 46.57
N PRO A 724 -4.76 -18.87 47.80
CA PRO A 724 -3.64 -18.42 48.61
C PRO A 724 -2.75 -19.64 48.89
N SER A 725 -1.46 -19.51 48.62
CA SER A 725 -0.41 -20.39 49.13
C SER A 725 -0.39 -20.39 50.66
#